data_AF-A0A1F2S226-F1
#
_entry.id   AF-A0A1F2S226-F1
#
_cell.length_a   1.000
_cell.length_b   1.000
_cell.length_c   1.000
_cell.angle_alpha   90.00
_cell.angle_beta   90.00
_cell.angle_gamma   90.00
#
_symmetry.space_group_name_H-M   'P 1'
#
loop_
_entity.id
_entity.type
_entity.pdbx_description
1 polymer ?
#
loop_
_entity_poly.entity_id
_entity_poly.type
_entity_poly.pdbx_seq_one_letter_code
_entity_poly.pdbx_strand_id
1 'polypeptide(L)'
;MKSFTKFGFMMVVLALLSPGWLAAQAPDLILHNGKVLTVDSNFSVVQAVAVTANKISAVGTDAAVLATAGPSTQKIDLKGRTVIPGIIDTHRHMYGAAEGGYGGNLTDDDMRRYAVDWSGVKSKEDVLAQVKGLMTKWNFPPGKWIYFNNRISFTGNGDENSPGFAKILYDEMNQWELDKVTPNNPVLMSLGIPDFQGFLANKKAMDWVMANHGDFMKANGRFWVDNQGRPDGHLEPPASRLVIPFTYDRKAEILAPLYEKNMQEHLSMGMTAISTRLPKDSLGAYQLLEKQGKLTWRIGYGDIETFGNTDLDVQNLKAAAAKVGQGSDRLWMTGMGPTAIDGVSSRACTDLKRVGTYTPIDSWFPQGQCDTDGEYRGSPKRASAITKNYYKDWVYASARDGLRFANTHVAGDRSVGNMLNFVEQLQQQYSPAATKDWGLDHCDMVNPKDFPRIGKTQIFMSCYVLRSVENSVNIARAYGNQVANTYPSPLNSMLKAGGRVVLESDSGSYIWEDFRAAVTRKDRQGRVWAPQERVDAATALKMFTAWAADYVLKGDKIGSIEKGKLADLVVLDRDYLTIPGEEIDQIQPQVTVFDGKIVYVHSNFAAENNLRPAGAVISSYQELIKRRTPRAGVSTGG
;
A
#
# COMPACT_ATOMS: atom_id res chain seq x y z
N MET A 1 8.74 21.18 94.17
CA MET A 1 8.05 21.45 92.89
C MET A 1 8.88 20.86 91.76
N LYS A 2 8.32 19.88 91.01
CA LYS A 2 8.55 19.49 89.59
C LYS A 2 10.02 19.37 89.10
N SER A 3 10.50 18.37 88.35
CA SER A 3 9.93 17.22 87.65
C SER A 3 11.10 16.44 86.98
N PHE A 4 11.10 15.13 87.19
CA PHE A 4 11.52 13.99 86.35
C PHE A 4 11.92 14.17 84.86
N THR A 5 13.05 13.51 84.52
CA THR A 5 13.38 12.60 83.38
C THR A 5 12.59 12.66 82.06
N LYS A 6 13.32 12.58 80.94
CA LYS A 6 13.13 11.55 79.88
C LYS A 6 14.37 11.43 78.97
N PHE A 7 15.03 10.27 79.02
CA PHE A 7 15.96 9.78 77.99
C PHE A 7 15.12 9.21 76.84
N GLY A 8 15.33 9.69 75.61
CA GLY A 8 14.73 9.14 74.40
C GLY A 8 15.68 8.16 73.72
N PHE A 9 15.30 6.89 73.67
CA PHE A 9 15.97 5.81 72.95
C PHE A 9 15.75 5.98 71.44
N MET A 10 16.81 6.13 70.65
CA MET A 10 16.73 6.13 69.19
C MET A 10 16.88 4.69 68.68
N MET A 11 15.75 4.05 68.33
CA MET A 11 15.73 2.77 67.64
C MET A 11 16.21 2.97 66.19
N VAL A 12 17.39 2.44 65.87
CA VAL A 12 17.84 2.23 64.49
C VAL A 12 17.16 0.97 63.98
N VAL A 13 16.15 1.13 63.12
CA VAL A 13 15.57 0.02 62.34
C VAL A 13 16.49 -0.25 61.16
N LEU A 14 17.29 -1.33 61.24
CA LEU A 14 17.97 -1.89 60.07
C LEU A 14 16.90 -2.53 59.16
N ALA A 15 16.55 -1.84 58.08
CA ALA A 15 15.79 -2.44 56.99
C ALA A 15 16.70 -3.43 56.24
N LEU A 16 16.41 -4.73 56.41
CA LEU A 16 16.96 -5.79 55.57
C LEU A 16 16.43 -5.59 54.14
N LEU A 17 17.24 -4.95 53.28
CA LEU A 17 17.05 -4.97 51.84
C LEU A 17 17.44 -6.35 51.34
N SER A 18 16.49 -7.28 51.31
CA SER A 18 16.60 -8.48 50.49
C SER A 18 16.83 -8.02 49.05
N PRO A 19 17.89 -8.45 48.34
CA PRO A 19 17.99 -8.21 46.92
C PRO A 19 16.85 -9.00 46.29
N GLY A 20 15.75 -8.31 45.98
CA GLY A 20 14.72 -8.85 45.11
C GLY A 20 15.39 -9.13 43.77
N TRP A 21 15.83 -10.37 43.56
CA TRP A 21 16.06 -10.88 42.23
C TRP A 21 14.74 -10.66 41.51
N LEU A 22 14.68 -9.63 40.65
CA LEU A 22 13.63 -9.51 39.66
C LEU A 22 13.76 -10.75 38.78
N ALA A 23 13.10 -11.83 39.16
CA ALA A 23 12.98 -13.02 38.35
C ALA A 23 12.44 -12.56 37.00
N ALA A 24 13.15 -12.90 35.92
CA ALA A 24 12.67 -12.59 34.58
C ALA A 24 11.24 -13.13 34.44
N GLN A 25 10.31 -12.27 34.02
CA GLN A 25 8.92 -12.66 33.85
C GLN A 25 8.85 -13.87 32.92
N ALA A 26 8.20 -14.94 33.39
CA ALA A 26 8.00 -16.14 32.58
C ALA A 26 7.27 -15.79 31.27
N PRO A 27 7.56 -16.47 30.15
CA PRO A 27 6.85 -16.27 28.90
C PRO A 27 5.36 -16.53 29.01
N ASP A 28 4.56 -15.77 28.26
CA ASP A 28 3.13 -16.04 28.10
C ASP A 28 2.91 -17.19 27.09
N LEU A 29 3.73 -17.23 26.05
CA LEU A 29 3.66 -18.21 24.96
C LEU A 29 5.06 -18.76 24.63
N ILE A 30 5.16 -20.08 24.45
CA ILE A 30 6.32 -20.75 23.86
C ILE A 30 5.84 -21.60 22.68
N LEU A 31 6.43 -21.37 21.51
CA LEU A 31 6.32 -22.23 20.34
C LEU A 31 7.60 -23.08 20.28
N HIS A 32 7.50 -24.41 20.32
CA HIS A 32 8.66 -25.31 20.40
C HIS A 32 8.50 -26.52 19.49
N ASN A 33 9.58 -27.31 19.34
CA ASN A 33 9.66 -28.44 18.43
C ASN A 33 9.28 -28.05 16.99
N GLY A 34 9.77 -26.89 16.54
CA GLY A 34 9.50 -26.36 15.20
C GLY A 34 10.77 -26.11 14.41
N LYS A 35 10.59 -25.65 13.17
CA LYS A 35 11.64 -25.08 12.33
C LYS A 35 11.48 -23.56 12.32
N VAL A 36 12.13 -22.87 13.25
CA VAL A 36 12.00 -21.41 13.42
C VAL A 36 13.01 -20.72 12.50
N LEU A 37 12.52 -20.15 11.39
CA LEU A 37 13.32 -19.32 10.49
C LEU A 37 13.42 -17.93 11.11
N THR A 38 14.56 -17.59 11.68
CA THR A 38 14.70 -16.32 12.41
C THR A 38 14.73 -15.11 11.49
N VAL A 39 15.20 -15.28 10.25
CA VAL A 39 15.46 -14.18 9.31
C VAL A 39 16.34 -13.08 9.94
N ASP A 40 17.21 -13.48 10.88
CA ASP A 40 18.29 -12.63 11.36
C ASP A 40 19.34 -12.44 10.24
N SER A 41 20.39 -11.67 10.53
CA SER A 41 21.48 -11.42 9.58
C SER A 41 22.17 -12.70 9.08
N ASN A 42 22.16 -13.78 9.87
CA ASN A 42 22.74 -15.08 9.53
C ASN A 42 21.74 -16.06 8.90
N PHE A 43 20.45 -15.68 8.82
CA PHE A 43 19.34 -16.54 8.45
C PHE A 43 19.29 -17.84 9.30
N SER A 44 19.46 -17.72 10.61
CA SER A 44 19.52 -18.84 11.54
C SER A 44 18.22 -19.64 11.56
N VAL A 45 18.33 -20.96 11.69
CA VAL A 45 17.21 -21.89 11.93
C VAL A 45 17.33 -22.47 13.32
N VAL A 46 16.32 -22.28 14.17
CA VAL A 46 16.29 -22.78 15.55
C VAL A 46 15.02 -23.59 15.83
N GLN A 47 14.85 -24.07 17.06
CA GLN A 47 13.78 -25.01 17.41
C GLN A 47 12.60 -24.35 18.13
N ALA A 48 12.86 -23.27 18.88
CA ALA A 48 11.86 -22.65 19.75
C ALA A 48 11.98 -21.12 19.85
N VAL A 49 10.84 -20.49 20.14
CA VAL A 49 10.70 -19.06 20.44
C VAL A 49 9.75 -18.87 21.64
N ALA A 50 10.13 -17.98 22.55
CA ALA A 50 9.32 -17.54 23.68
C ALA A 50 8.90 -16.09 23.52
N VAL A 51 7.67 -15.79 23.94
CA VAL A 51 7.06 -14.46 23.89
C VAL A 51 6.60 -14.07 25.29
N THR A 52 6.97 -12.87 25.72
CA THR A 52 6.52 -12.24 26.97
C THR A 52 5.91 -10.89 26.65
N ALA A 53 4.68 -10.66 27.11
CA ALA A 53 3.82 -9.56 26.69
C ALA A 53 3.75 -9.48 25.16
N ASN A 54 4.35 -8.44 24.57
CA ASN A 54 4.36 -8.23 23.13
C ASN A 54 5.73 -8.42 22.47
N LYS A 55 6.72 -8.96 23.20
CA LYS A 55 8.10 -9.10 22.73
C LYS A 55 8.58 -10.54 22.74
N ILE A 56 9.51 -10.83 21.85
CA ILE A 56 10.27 -12.07 21.84
C ILE A 56 11.26 -12.03 23.01
N SER A 57 11.13 -12.96 23.96
CA SER A 57 11.94 -13.00 25.17
C SER A 57 13.09 -14.01 25.11
N ALA A 58 12.94 -15.09 24.32
CA ALA A 58 14.00 -16.06 24.03
C ALA A 58 13.82 -16.72 22.65
N VAL A 59 14.93 -17.12 22.03
CA VAL A 59 15.01 -17.81 20.73
C VAL A 59 16.16 -18.81 20.82
N GLY A 60 15.97 -20.08 20.43
CA GLY A 60 17.05 -21.07 20.53
C GLY A 60 16.59 -22.53 20.45
N THR A 61 17.30 -23.41 21.16
CA THR A 61 16.98 -24.84 21.25
C THR A 61 15.74 -25.06 22.12
N ASP A 62 15.05 -26.18 21.90
CA ASP A 62 13.87 -26.55 22.69
C ASP A 62 14.19 -26.59 24.19
N ALA A 63 15.28 -27.25 24.56
CA ALA A 63 15.69 -27.39 25.96
C ALA A 63 15.91 -26.02 26.63
N ALA A 64 16.59 -25.10 25.95
CA ALA A 64 16.90 -23.79 26.52
C ALA A 64 15.66 -22.91 26.67
N VAL A 65 14.78 -22.91 25.67
CA VAL A 65 13.57 -22.07 25.67
C VAL A 65 12.51 -22.64 26.61
N LEU A 66 12.27 -23.95 26.62
CA LEU A 66 11.31 -24.60 27.51
C LEU A 66 11.68 -24.46 28.98
N ALA A 67 12.97 -24.38 29.31
CA ALA A 67 13.43 -24.13 30.68
C ALA A 67 13.02 -22.75 31.22
N THR A 68 12.61 -21.82 30.35
CA THR A 68 12.10 -20.49 30.76
C THR A 68 10.62 -20.50 31.13
N ALA A 69 9.90 -21.60 30.86
CA ALA A 69 8.46 -21.69 31.08
C ALA A 69 8.09 -21.57 32.57
N GLY A 70 7.08 -20.75 32.85
CA GLY A 70 6.41 -20.67 34.15
C GLY A 70 5.13 -21.50 34.19
N PRO A 71 4.45 -21.55 35.36
CA PRO A 71 3.23 -22.35 35.54
C PRO A 71 2.08 -21.97 34.60
N SER A 72 2.01 -20.70 34.17
CA SER A 72 0.95 -20.18 33.29
C SER A 72 1.38 -20.08 31.82
N THR A 73 2.62 -20.48 31.48
CA THR A 73 3.12 -20.39 30.10
C THR A 73 2.37 -21.35 29.19
N GLN A 74 1.74 -20.81 28.16
CA GLN A 74 1.14 -21.63 27.10
C GLN A 74 2.27 -22.21 26.23
N LYS A 75 2.40 -23.53 26.20
CA LYS A 75 3.37 -24.23 25.37
C LYS A 75 2.65 -24.89 24.20
N ILE A 76 3.08 -24.60 22.98
CA ILE A 76 2.54 -25.20 21.76
C ILE A 76 3.64 -26.02 21.09
N ASP A 77 3.42 -27.32 21.02
CA ASP A 77 4.25 -28.25 20.27
C ASP A 77 3.93 -28.14 18.78
N LEU A 78 4.89 -27.65 18.00
CA LEU A 78 4.71 -27.40 16.57
C LEU A 78 4.79 -28.66 15.72
N LYS A 79 5.30 -29.78 16.27
CA LYS A 79 5.47 -31.06 15.56
C LYS A 79 6.26 -30.92 14.25
N GLY A 80 7.33 -30.14 14.28
CA GLY A 80 8.23 -29.86 13.16
C GLY A 80 7.75 -28.78 12.19
N ARG A 81 6.59 -28.14 12.41
CA ARG A 81 6.09 -27.05 11.57
C ARG A 81 7.02 -25.84 11.57
N THR A 82 6.95 -25.07 10.48
CA THR A 82 7.82 -23.90 10.28
C THR A 82 7.25 -22.67 10.96
N VAL A 83 8.11 -21.86 11.59
CA VAL A 83 7.78 -20.52 12.11
C VAL A 83 8.56 -19.48 11.33
N ILE A 84 7.89 -18.42 10.89
CA ILE A 84 8.50 -17.25 10.24
C ILE A 84 8.10 -15.97 10.97
N PRO A 85 8.83 -14.85 10.77
CA PRO A 85 8.32 -13.53 11.15
C PRO A 85 6.99 -13.24 10.46
N GLY A 86 6.17 -12.41 11.08
CA GLY A 86 4.97 -11.85 10.46
C GLY A 86 5.27 -11.23 9.09
N ILE A 87 4.41 -11.51 8.11
CA ILE A 87 4.58 -11.00 6.74
C ILE A 87 4.28 -9.49 6.73
N ILE A 88 5.13 -8.74 6.02
CA ILE A 88 5.08 -7.30 5.81
C ILE A 88 4.93 -7.05 4.31
N ASP A 89 3.78 -6.52 3.91
CA ASP A 89 3.52 -6.12 2.52
C ASP A 89 3.83 -4.64 2.35
N THR A 90 4.81 -4.27 1.52
CA THR A 90 5.28 -2.88 1.42
C THR A 90 4.37 -1.95 0.62
N HIS A 91 3.34 -2.47 -0.04
CA HIS A 91 2.29 -1.65 -0.67
C HIS A 91 1.00 -2.44 -0.85
N ARG A 92 -0.07 -2.05 -0.15
CA ARG A 92 -1.39 -2.69 -0.33
C ARG A 92 -2.57 -1.76 -0.07
N HIS A 93 -3.50 -1.61 -1.00
CA HIS A 93 -4.68 -0.75 -0.90
C HIS A 93 -5.86 -1.39 -0.14
N MET A 94 -5.67 -1.52 1.18
CA MET A 94 -6.61 -2.20 2.06
C MET A 94 -7.94 -1.49 2.25
N TYR A 95 -7.95 -0.16 2.25
CA TYR A 95 -9.19 0.60 2.40
C TYR A 95 -10.14 0.33 1.21
N GLY A 96 -9.65 0.41 -0.03
CA GLY A 96 -10.44 0.12 -1.22
C GLY A 96 -10.92 -1.33 -1.26
N ALA A 97 -10.04 -2.28 -0.96
CA ALA A 97 -10.39 -3.70 -0.90
C ALA A 97 -11.48 -4.00 0.15
N ALA A 98 -11.38 -3.41 1.35
CA ALA A 98 -12.36 -3.58 2.41
C ALA A 98 -13.72 -2.98 2.05
N GLU A 99 -13.73 -1.79 1.46
CA GLU A 99 -14.93 -1.09 1.03
C GLU A 99 -15.65 -1.84 -0.09
N GLY A 100 -14.89 -2.34 -1.07
CA GLY A 100 -15.41 -3.15 -2.16
C GLY A 100 -15.92 -4.51 -1.69
N GLY A 101 -15.18 -5.18 -0.80
CA GLY A 101 -15.48 -6.54 -0.35
C GLY A 101 -16.55 -6.65 0.74
N TYR A 102 -16.62 -5.70 1.67
CA TYR A 102 -17.52 -5.76 2.83
C TYR A 102 -18.56 -4.64 2.88
N GLY A 103 -18.49 -3.67 1.98
CA GLY A 103 -19.40 -2.54 1.94
C GLY A 103 -20.77 -2.82 1.33
N GLY A 104 -21.09 -4.05 0.90
CA GLY A 104 -22.31 -4.35 0.13
C GLY A 104 -23.64 -4.02 0.84
N ASN A 105 -23.62 -3.92 2.16
CA ASN A 105 -24.80 -3.52 2.96
C ASN A 105 -24.88 -2.01 3.22
N LEU A 106 -23.89 -1.23 2.78
CA LEU A 106 -23.85 0.23 2.94
C LEU A 106 -24.52 0.91 1.73
N THR A 107 -25.15 2.06 1.97
CA THR A 107 -25.77 2.89 0.92
C THR A 107 -24.72 3.77 0.20
N ASP A 108 -25.07 4.35 -0.96
CA ASP A 108 -24.21 5.35 -1.66
C ASP A 108 -23.95 6.58 -0.83
N ASP A 109 -24.90 6.98 0.02
CA ASP A 109 -24.71 8.10 0.94
C ASP A 109 -23.76 7.74 2.10
N ASP A 110 -23.84 6.53 2.66
CA ASP A 110 -22.90 6.06 3.68
C ASP A 110 -21.44 6.13 3.20
N MET A 111 -21.24 5.78 1.92
CA MET A 111 -19.93 5.76 1.29
C MET A 111 -19.58 7.04 0.52
N ARG A 112 -20.52 7.98 0.39
CA ARG A 112 -20.40 9.18 -0.47
C ARG A 112 -19.81 8.89 -1.85
N ARG A 113 -20.21 7.76 -2.44
CA ARG A 113 -19.75 7.28 -3.74
C ARG A 113 -20.95 6.84 -4.56
N TYR A 114 -21.32 7.67 -5.53
CA TYR A 114 -22.48 7.46 -6.37
C TYR A 114 -22.04 6.88 -7.72
N ALA A 115 -22.25 5.58 -7.92
CA ALA A 115 -21.68 4.87 -9.06
C ALA A 115 -22.45 5.14 -10.36
N VAL A 116 -21.71 5.42 -11.43
CA VAL A 116 -22.23 5.33 -12.80
C VAL A 116 -21.97 3.91 -13.29
N ASP A 117 -23.04 3.21 -13.70
CA ASP A 117 -22.94 1.85 -14.22
C ASP A 117 -22.65 1.89 -15.72
N TRP A 118 -21.50 1.37 -16.10
CA TRP A 118 -21.08 1.34 -17.49
C TRP A 118 -21.61 0.12 -18.25
N SER A 119 -22.35 -0.77 -17.57
CA SER A 119 -23.05 -1.86 -18.21
C SER A 119 -24.10 -1.32 -19.20
N GLY A 120 -23.93 -1.65 -20.49
CA GLY A 120 -24.84 -1.23 -21.54
C GLY A 120 -24.74 0.24 -21.98
N VAL A 121 -23.79 1.03 -21.48
CA VAL A 121 -23.52 2.39 -21.99
C VAL A 121 -23.05 2.33 -23.44
N LYS A 122 -23.66 3.14 -24.32
CA LYS A 122 -23.31 3.22 -25.75
C LYS A 122 -23.00 4.64 -26.22
N SER A 123 -23.37 5.63 -25.43
CA SER A 123 -23.29 7.06 -25.77
C SER A 123 -23.08 7.91 -24.53
N LYS A 124 -22.63 9.15 -24.70
CA LYS A 124 -22.61 10.12 -23.60
C LYS A 124 -24.02 10.38 -23.03
N GLU A 125 -25.06 10.29 -23.84
CA GLU A 125 -26.44 10.50 -23.41
C GLU A 125 -26.87 9.46 -22.36
N ASP A 126 -26.40 8.21 -22.46
CA ASP A 126 -26.65 7.17 -21.45
C ASP A 126 -26.01 7.54 -20.10
N VAL A 127 -24.78 8.06 -20.14
CA VAL A 127 -24.06 8.54 -18.94
C VAL A 127 -24.82 9.70 -18.30
N LEU A 128 -25.24 10.69 -19.09
CA LEU A 128 -25.98 11.85 -18.60
C LEU A 128 -27.35 11.45 -18.02
N ALA A 129 -28.04 10.49 -18.63
CA ALA A 129 -29.29 9.95 -18.11
C ALA A 129 -29.12 9.30 -16.74
N GLN A 130 -28.06 8.52 -16.55
CA GLN A 130 -27.72 7.92 -15.25
C GLN A 130 -27.38 8.98 -14.20
N VAL A 131 -26.53 9.95 -14.53
CA VAL A 131 -26.20 11.07 -13.63
C VAL A 131 -27.46 11.82 -13.22
N LYS A 132 -28.35 12.14 -14.17
CA LYS A 132 -29.65 12.76 -13.87
C LYS A 132 -30.49 11.91 -12.92
N GLY A 133 -30.55 10.59 -13.16
CA GLY A 133 -31.23 9.64 -12.29
C GLY A 133 -30.68 9.63 -10.86
N LEU A 134 -29.36 9.65 -10.69
CA LEU A 134 -28.69 9.75 -9.39
C LEU A 134 -29.01 11.08 -8.69
N MET A 135 -28.98 12.19 -9.42
CA MET A 135 -29.34 13.51 -8.90
C MET A 135 -30.79 13.53 -8.37
N THR A 136 -31.73 12.93 -9.11
CA THR A 136 -33.14 12.81 -8.68
C THR A 136 -33.30 11.87 -7.50
N LYS A 137 -32.67 10.68 -7.53
CA LYS A 137 -32.76 9.67 -6.47
C LYS A 137 -32.32 10.22 -5.11
N TRP A 138 -31.21 10.95 -5.08
CA TRP A 138 -30.59 11.41 -3.85
C TRP A 138 -30.98 12.84 -3.45
N ASN A 139 -31.60 13.60 -4.35
CA ASN A 139 -32.11 14.95 -4.11
C ASN A 139 -31.11 15.85 -3.36
N PHE A 140 -29.89 15.95 -3.89
CA PHE A 140 -28.80 16.66 -3.24
C PHE A 140 -29.12 18.15 -3.03
N PRO A 141 -28.83 18.73 -1.84
CA PRO A 141 -28.96 20.16 -1.62
C PRO A 141 -28.09 20.96 -2.62
N PRO A 142 -28.57 22.09 -3.16
CA PRO A 142 -27.75 22.97 -4.02
C PRO A 142 -26.43 23.34 -3.35
N GLY A 143 -25.34 23.30 -4.12
CA GLY A 143 -23.98 23.60 -3.63
C GLY A 143 -23.26 22.46 -2.91
N LYS A 144 -23.94 21.35 -2.56
CA LYS A 144 -23.27 20.14 -2.06
C LYS A 144 -22.32 19.59 -3.12
N TRP A 145 -21.05 19.33 -2.77
CA TRP A 145 -20.10 18.61 -3.62
C TRP A 145 -20.53 17.16 -3.80
N ILE A 146 -20.48 16.68 -5.05
CA ILE A 146 -20.91 15.34 -5.41
C ILE A 146 -19.79 14.65 -6.16
N TYR A 147 -19.47 13.43 -5.72
CA TYR A 147 -18.51 12.56 -6.37
C TYR A 147 -19.20 11.37 -7.01
N PHE A 148 -19.17 11.32 -8.35
CA PHE A 148 -19.56 10.17 -9.13
C PHE A 148 -18.36 9.28 -9.38
N ASN A 149 -18.43 8.04 -8.93
CA ASN A 149 -17.36 7.08 -9.19
C ASN A 149 -17.66 6.33 -10.50
N ASN A 150 -16.81 6.54 -11.50
CA ASN A 150 -16.75 5.70 -12.68
C ASN A 150 -15.90 4.47 -12.39
N ARG A 151 -16.39 3.31 -12.80
CA ARG A 151 -15.69 2.02 -12.67
C ARG A 151 -15.04 1.57 -13.97
N ILE A 152 -14.67 2.50 -14.84
CA ILE A 152 -13.89 2.15 -16.01
C ILE A 152 -12.42 2.06 -15.61
N SER A 153 -11.80 0.92 -15.88
CA SER A 153 -10.38 0.72 -15.74
C SER A 153 -9.78 0.42 -17.10
N PHE A 154 -8.84 1.26 -17.55
CA PHE A 154 -8.11 1.06 -18.81
C PHE A 154 -6.77 0.33 -18.60
N THR A 155 -6.75 -0.64 -17.70
CA THR A 155 -5.53 -1.37 -17.30
C THR A 155 -5.35 -2.71 -18.04
N GLY A 156 -6.22 -3.00 -19.01
CA GLY A 156 -6.04 -4.06 -19.99
C GLY A 156 -6.77 -5.38 -19.73
N ASN A 157 -7.56 -5.50 -18.66
CA ASN A 157 -8.34 -6.72 -18.37
C ASN A 157 -9.84 -6.38 -18.17
N GLY A 158 -10.73 -6.95 -19.00
CA GLY A 158 -12.21 -6.88 -18.84
C GLY A 158 -12.97 -6.02 -19.87
N ASP A 159 -14.30 -6.19 -19.93
CA ASP A 159 -15.23 -5.53 -20.88
C ASP A 159 -15.28 -4.00 -20.75
N GLU A 160 -14.87 -3.46 -19.60
CA GLU A 160 -14.68 -2.04 -19.32
C GLU A 160 -13.52 -1.40 -20.11
N ASN A 161 -12.71 -2.20 -20.79
CA ASN A 161 -11.65 -1.76 -21.71
C ASN A 161 -12.18 -1.60 -23.15
N SER A 162 -13.31 -0.92 -23.34
CA SER A 162 -13.82 -0.61 -24.68
C SER A 162 -13.20 0.70 -25.19
N PRO A 163 -12.66 0.75 -26.44
CA PRO A 163 -12.31 2.01 -27.09
C PRO A 163 -13.48 3.00 -27.12
N GLY A 164 -14.72 2.50 -27.15
CA GLY A 164 -15.92 3.33 -27.08
C GLY A 164 -16.07 4.07 -25.75
N PHE A 165 -15.72 3.44 -24.62
CA PHE A 165 -15.79 4.08 -23.31
C PHE A 165 -14.73 5.16 -23.15
N ALA A 166 -13.51 4.91 -23.63
CA ALA A 166 -12.46 5.92 -23.69
C ALA A 166 -12.89 7.13 -24.51
N LYS A 167 -13.49 6.91 -25.69
CA LYS A 167 -14.03 7.97 -26.53
C LYS A 167 -15.13 8.77 -25.82
N ILE A 168 -16.09 8.11 -25.19
CA ILE A 168 -17.16 8.80 -24.44
C ILE A 168 -16.55 9.68 -23.35
N LEU A 169 -15.65 9.12 -22.52
CA LEU A 169 -15.06 9.85 -21.41
C LEU A 169 -14.16 11.00 -21.85
N TYR A 170 -13.24 10.74 -22.78
CA TYR A 170 -12.18 11.68 -23.11
C TYR A 170 -12.53 12.64 -24.26
N ASP A 171 -13.35 12.21 -25.22
CA ASP A 171 -13.64 13.03 -26.40
C ASP A 171 -15.03 13.68 -26.34
N GLU A 172 -16.03 12.98 -25.79
CA GLU A 172 -17.44 13.41 -25.89
C GLU A 172 -17.96 14.11 -24.63
N MET A 173 -17.53 13.65 -23.45
CA MET A 173 -17.86 14.25 -22.16
C MET A 173 -16.96 15.46 -21.87
N ASN A 174 -17.50 16.47 -21.21
CA ASN A 174 -16.81 17.67 -20.75
C ASN A 174 -17.68 18.37 -19.69
N GLN A 175 -17.19 19.47 -19.11
CA GLN A 175 -17.88 20.22 -18.06
C GLN A 175 -19.27 20.70 -18.49
N TRP A 176 -19.45 21.09 -19.77
CA TRP A 176 -20.72 21.60 -20.28
C TRP A 176 -21.75 20.49 -20.45
N GLU A 177 -21.31 19.26 -20.74
CA GLU A 177 -22.18 18.10 -20.76
C GLU A 177 -22.66 17.76 -19.36
N LEU A 178 -21.77 17.74 -18.36
CA LEU A 178 -22.17 17.53 -16.96
C LEU A 178 -23.10 18.62 -16.43
N ASP A 179 -22.89 19.88 -16.78
CA ASP A 179 -23.72 21.00 -16.36
C ASP A 179 -25.21 20.82 -16.73
N LYS A 180 -25.51 20.16 -17.85
CA LYS A 180 -26.89 19.89 -18.31
C LYS A 180 -27.71 19.10 -17.28
N VAL A 181 -27.04 18.28 -16.47
CA VAL A 181 -27.67 17.38 -15.50
C VAL A 181 -27.28 17.67 -14.05
N THR A 182 -26.33 18.58 -13.82
CA THR A 182 -25.82 18.95 -12.48
C THR A 182 -25.72 20.47 -12.23
N PRO A 183 -26.64 21.32 -12.72
CA PRO A 183 -26.43 22.78 -12.78
C PRO A 183 -26.25 23.45 -11.41
N ASN A 184 -26.76 22.82 -10.34
CA ASN A 184 -26.81 23.42 -9.01
C ASN A 184 -25.66 23.00 -8.09
N ASN A 185 -24.88 21.98 -8.46
CA ASN A 185 -23.92 21.33 -7.59
C ASN A 185 -22.53 21.28 -8.23
N PRO A 186 -21.44 21.52 -7.49
CA PRO A 186 -20.11 21.16 -7.97
C PRO A 186 -19.99 19.63 -8.02
N VAL A 187 -19.55 19.12 -9.17
CA VAL A 187 -19.50 17.68 -9.44
C VAL A 187 -18.12 17.26 -9.92
N LEU A 188 -17.67 16.13 -9.41
CA LEU A 188 -16.49 15.41 -9.85
C LEU A 188 -16.90 14.01 -10.30
N MET A 189 -16.33 13.56 -11.41
CA MET A 189 -16.50 12.21 -11.94
C MET A 189 -15.12 11.60 -12.17
N SER A 190 -14.83 10.39 -11.65
CA SER A 190 -13.49 9.79 -11.82
C SER A 190 -13.18 9.42 -13.28
N LEU A 191 -11.93 9.57 -13.71
CA LEU A 191 -11.45 9.22 -15.07
C LEU A 191 -10.47 8.05 -15.03
N GLY A 192 -10.97 6.88 -14.62
CA GLY A 192 -10.14 5.68 -14.44
C GLY A 192 -10.19 5.17 -13.00
N ILE A 193 -9.09 4.56 -12.54
CA ILE A 193 -8.96 4.08 -11.16
C ILE A 193 -9.28 5.23 -10.20
N PRO A 194 -10.31 5.10 -9.33
CA PRO A 194 -10.95 6.17 -8.56
C PRO A 194 -10.07 7.15 -7.76
N ASP A 195 -8.78 6.86 -7.58
CA ASP A 195 -7.91 7.56 -6.63
C ASP A 195 -6.58 8.09 -7.22
N PHE A 196 -6.32 7.93 -8.53
CA PHE A 196 -4.95 8.05 -9.05
C PHE A 196 -4.68 9.17 -10.05
N GLN A 197 -5.50 9.39 -11.08
CA GLN A 197 -4.97 10.10 -12.27
C GLN A 197 -5.87 11.18 -12.86
N GLY A 198 -7.17 11.25 -12.55
CA GLY A 198 -7.94 12.42 -12.99
C GLY A 198 -9.42 12.42 -12.70
N PHE A 199 -10.00 13.61 -12.80
CA PHE A 199 -11.42 13.86 -12.65
C PHE A 199 -11.96 14.64 -13.84
N LEU A 200 -13.19 14.35 -14.23
CA LEU A 200 -14.01 15.25 -15.01
C LEU A 200 -14.85 16.09 -14.04
N ALA A 201 -14.58 17.38 -14.00
CA ALA A 201 -15.27 18.37 -13.19
C ALA A 201 -16.30 19.13 -14.03
N ASN A 202 -17.45 19.46 -13.45
CA ASN A 202 -18.40 20.38 -14.09
C ASN A 202 -17.99 21.85 -13.90
N LYS A 203 -18.74 22.79 -14.50
CA LYS A 203 -18.34 24.20 -14.47
C LYS A 203 -18.32 24.78 -13.06
N LYS A 204 -19.28 24.40 -12.21
CA LYS A 204 -19.32 24.90 -10.83
C LYS A 204 -18.08 24.45 -10.02
N ALA A 205 -17.63 23.21 -10.22
CA ALA A 205 -16.38 22.73 -9.62
C ALA A 205 -15.15 23.45 -10.21
N MET A 206 -15.10 23.65 -11.54
CA MET A 206 -14.01 24.38 -12.21
C MET A 206 -13.93 25.85 -11.79
N ASP A 207 -15.06 26.53 -11.67
CA ASP A 207 -15.13 27.92 -11.18
C ASP A 207 -14.57 28.02 -9.76
N TRP A 208 -14.88 27.05 -8.89
CA TRP A 208 -14.32 26.98 -7.54
C TRP A 208 -12.80 26.78 -7.58
N VAL A 209 -12.30 25.84 -8.39
CA VAL A 209 -10.85 25.59 -8.52
C VAL A 209 -10.12 26.84 -9.01
N MET A 210 -10.66 27.51 -10.03
CA MET A 210 -10.04 28.71 -10.59
C MET A 210 -10.11 29.91 -9.63
N ALA A 211 -11.18 30.02 -8.83
CA ALA A 211 -11.32 31.09 -7.84
C ALA A 211 -10.36 30.93 -6.65
N ASN A 212 -10.13 29.69 -6.19
CA ASN A 212 -9.32 29.42 -5.00
C ASN A 212 -7.84 29.11 -5.33
N HIS A 213 -7.57 28.56 -6.52
CA HIS A 213 -6.25 28.04 -6.91
C HIS A 213 -5.82 28.47 -8.32
N GLY A 214 -6.41 29.54 -8.88
CA GLY A 214 -6.17 29.96 -10.26
C GLY A 214 -4.71 30.20 -10.62
N ASP A 215 -3.91 30.76 -9.71
CA ASP A 215 -2.48 31.00 -9.95
C ASP A 215 -1.68 29.70 -9.96
N PHE A 216 -2.00 28.77 -9.05
CA PHE A 216 -1.44 27.42 -9.09
C PHE A 216 -1.81 26.70 -10.39
N MET A 217 -3.08 26.78 -10.81
CA MET A 217 -3.56 26.16 -12.04
C MET A 217 -2.85 26.71 -13.28
N LYS A 218 -2.64 28.03 -13.37
CA LYS A 218 -1.90 28.64 -14.50
C LYS A 218 -0.43 28.25 -14.54
N ALA A 219 0.20 28.09 -13.38
CA ALA A 219 1.64 27.78 -13.31
C ALA A 219 1.94 26.29 -13.47
N ASN A 220 1.17 25.45 -12.77
CA ASN A 220 1.45 24.05 -12.50
C ASN A 220 0.34 23.09 -12.95
N GLY A 221 -0.86 23.60 -13.26
CA GLY A 221 -2.04 22.78 -13.46
C GLY A 221 -2.02 22.01 -14.78
N ARG A 222 -2.21 20.69 -14.70
CA ARG A 222 -2.47 19.83 -15.86
C ARG A 222 -3.97 19.60 -15.99
N PHE A 223 -4.56 20.21 -16.99
CA PHE A 223 -5.99 20.09 -17.30
C PHE A 223 -6.22 20.26 -18.79
N TRP A 224 -7.35 19.77 -19.29
CA TRP A 224 -7.62 19.86 -20.72
C TRP A 224 -8.42 21.10 -21.06
N VAL A 225 -8.25 21.58 -22.28
CA VAL A 225 -8.86 22.78 -22.84
C VAL A 225 -9.54 22.47 -24.18
N ASP A 226 -10.57 23.24 -24.51
CA ASP A 226 -11.16 23.21 -25.84
C ASP A 226 -10.29 23.93 -26.90
N ASN A 227 -10.79 24.01 -28.13
CA ASN A 227 -10.13 24.69 -29.25
C ASN A 227 -9.96 26.21 -29.03
N GLN A 228 -10.62 26.79 -28.03
CA GLN A 228 -10.51 28.19 -27.62
C GLN A 228 -9.62 28.38 -26.39
N GLY A 229 -9.01 27.32 -25.87
CA GLY A 229 -8.16 27.36 -24.69
C GLY A 229 -8.92 27.44 -23.36
N ARG A 230 -10.24 27.23 -23.36
CA ARG A 230 -11.04 27.21 -22.12
C ARG A 230 -10.92 25.84 -21.47
N PRO A 231 -10.73 25.73 -20.14
CA PRO A 231 -10.72 24.43 -19.46
C PRO A 231 -11.98 23.64 -19.81
N ASP A 232 -11.89 22.35 -20.09
CA ASP A 232 -13.06 21.52 -20.46
C ASP A 232 -13.55 20.63 -19.31
N GLY A 233 -12.91 20.71 -18.14
CA GLY A 233 -13.28 19.95 -16.94
C GLY A 233 -12.37 18.75 -16.65
N HIS A 234 -11.56 18.26 -17.59
CA HIS A 234 -10.62 17.18 -17.29
C HIS A 234 -9.42 17.70 -16.50
N LEU A 235 -9.20 17.13 -15.32
CA LEU A 235 -8.11 17.46 -14.41
C LEU A 235 -7.16 16.25 -14.27
N GLU A 236 -5.87 16.47 -14.46
CA GLU A 236 -4.77 15.52 -14.18
C GLU A 236 -3.90 16.04 -13.02
N PRO A 237 -3.13 15.20 -12.32
CA PRO A 237 -2.16 15.67 -11.31
C PRO A 237 -1.19 16.71 -11.89
N PRO A 238 -0.86 17.78 -11.15
CA PRO A 238 -1.29 18.06 -9.78
C PRO A 238 -2.67 18.74 -9.67
N ALA A 239 -3.30 19.17 -10.77
CA ALA A 239 -4.57 19.89 -10.72
C ALA A 239 -5.70 19.06 -10.09
N SER A 240 -5.73 17.76 -10.39
CA SER A 240 -6.70 16.84 -9.78
C SER A 240 -6.59 16.78 -8.24
N ARG A 241 -5.41 17.07 -7.66
CA ARG A 241 -5.19 17.05 -6.20
C ARG A 241 -5.99 18.11 -5.47
N LEU A 242 -6.25 19.24 -6.12
CA LEU A 242 -7.00 20.36 -5.53
C LEU A 242 -8.45 20.00 -5.19
N VAL A 243 -8.98 18.95 -5.83
CA VAL A 243 -10.39 18.54 -5.66
C VAL A 243 -10.55 17.19 -4.98
N ILE A 244 -9.46 16.48 -4.72
CA ILE A 244 -9.46 15.17 -4.06
C ILE A 244 -10.10 15.19 -2.66
N PRO A 245 -9.90 16.21 -1.82
CA PRO A 245 -10.58 16.29 -0.53
C PRO A 245 -12.13 16.29 -0.61
N PHE A 246 -12.71 16.53 -1.79
CA PHE A 246 -14.16 16.46 -2.00
C PHE A 246 -14.65 15.07 -2.44
N THR A 247 -13.75 14.09 -2.63
CA THR A 247 -14.09 12.72 -3.04
C THR A 247 -14.16 11.74 -1.87
N TYR A 248 -13.61 12.13 -0.71
CA TYR A 248 -13.67 11.37 0.53
C TYR A 248 -14.00 12.29 1.72
N ASP A 249 -15.03 11.93 2.47
CA ASP A 249 -15.34 12.49 3.80
C ASP A 249 -16.33 11.54 4.48
N ARG A 250 -15.89 10.28 4.62
CA ARG A 250 -16.72 9.22 5.18
C ARG A 250 -16.44 9.10 6.67
N LYS A 251 -17.45 8.69 7.42
CA LYS A 251 -17.34 8.58 8.88
C LYS A 251 -16.48 7.39 9.26
N ALA A 252 -15.56 7.58 10.21
CA ALA A 252 -14.70 6.52 10.72
C ALA A 252 -15.52 5.33 11.25
N GLU A 253 -16.68 5.58 11.84
CA GLU A 253 -17.61 4.58 12.37
C GLU A 253 -18.26 3.71 11.27
N ILE A 254 -18.34 4.22 10.04
CA ILE A 254 -18.83 3.48 8.88
C ILE A 254 -17.70 2.61 8.31
N LEU A 255 -16.48 3.14 8.22
CA LEU A 255 -15.34 2.46 7.60
C LEU A 255 -14.69 1.40 8.51
N ALA A 256 -14.56 1.68 9.80
CA ALA A 256 -13.82 0.85 10.75
C ALA A 256 -14.31 -0.62 10.79
N PRO A 257 -15.63 -0.93 10.79
CA PRO A 257 -16.10 -2.31 10.75
C PRO A 257 -15.70 -3.05 9.46
N LEU A 258 -15.60 -2.36 8.32
CA LEU A 258 -15.14 -2.96 7.07
C LEU A 258 -13.65 -3.31 7.16
N TYR A 259 -12.86 -2.39 7.71
CA TYR A 259 -11.42 -2.56 7.84
C TYR A 259 -11.08 -3.66 8.85
N GLU A 260 -11.83 -3.76 9.97
CA GLU A 260 -11.71 -4.84 10.94
C GLU A 260 -11.90 -6.23 10.29
N LYS A 261 -12.96 -6.41 9.50
CA LYS A 261 -13.21 -7.68 8.78
C LYS A 261 -12.11 -8.00 7.78
N ASN A 262 -11.64 -6.99 7.08
CA ASN A 262 -10.61 -7.13 6.07
C ASN A 262 -9.25 -7.50 6.69
N MET A 263 -8.88 -6.90 7.82
CA MET A 263 -7.70 -7.33 8.59
C MET A 263 -7.81 -8.79 9.04
N GLN A 264 -8.98 -9.21 9.57
CA GLN A 264 -9.21 -10.59 9.98
C GLN A 264 -9.02 -11.60 8.85
N GLU A 265 -9.43 -11.26 7.62
CA GLU A 265 -9.18 -12.10 6.45
C GLU A 265 -7.68 -12.24 6.17
N HIS A 266 -6.91 -11.16 6.27
CA HIS A 266 -5.50 -11.18 5.89
C HIS A 266 -4.59 -11.76 6.99
N LEU A 267 -5.05 -11.78 8.25
CA LEU A 267 -4.40 -12.55 9.30
C LEU A 267 -4.34 -14.04 8.95
N SER A 268 -5.30 -14.58 8.19
CA SER A 268 -5.26 -15.97 7.71
C SER A 268 -4.21 -16.22 6.63
N MET A 269 -3.59 -15.15 6.11
CA MET A 269 -2.48 -15.21 5.16
C MET A 269 -1.12 -15.02 5.82
N GLY A 270 -1.08 -14.77 7.14
CA GLY A 270 0.14 -14.51 7.90
C GLY A 270 0.60 -13.05 7.83
N MET A 271 -0.21 -12.16 7.26
CA MET A 271 0.09 -10.73 7.16
C MET A 271 -0.13 -10.05 8.49
N THR A 272 0.89 -9.38 9.00
CA THR A 272 0.86 -8.67 10.29
C THR A 272 1.20 -7.19 10.15
N ALA A 273 1.84 -6.81 9.04
CA ALA A 273 2.11 -5.43 8.73
C ALA A 273 1.85 -5.15 7.24
N ILE A 274 1.49 -3.90 6.96
CA ILE A 274 1.36 -3.37 5.61
C ILE A 274 1.98 -1.98 5.55
N SER A 275 2.34 -1.55 4.36
CA SER A 275 2.45 -0.14 4.02
C SER A 275 1.47 0.22 2.92
N THR A 276 0.93 1.42 3.01
CA THR A 276 -0.08 1.90 2.07
C THR A 276 -0.21 3.41 2.15
N ARG A 277 -0.74 4.01 1.10
CA ARG A 277 -1.15 5.42 1.14
C ARG A 277 -2.54 5.51 1.79
N LEU A 278 -2.73 6.45 2.72
CA LEU A 278 -4.03 6.59 3.43
C LEU A 278 -4.65 7.98 3.23
N PRO A 279 -5.89 8.08 2.73
CA PRO A 279 -6.67 9.31 2.84
C PRO A 279 -7.05 9.56 4.30
N LYS A 280 -7.32 10.83 4.63
CA LYS A 280 -7.62 11.27 6.00
C LYS A 280 -8.77 10.50 6.68
N ASP A 281 -9.83 10.17 5.94
CA ASP A 281 -10.98 9.45 6.51
C ASP A 281 -10.64 8.00 6.91
N SER A 282 -9.82 7.33 6.09
CA SER A 282 -9.36 5.96 6.31
C SER A 282 -8.35 5.91 7.45
N LEU A 283 -7.47 6.92 7.54
CA LEU A 283 -6.59 7.10 8.71
C LEU A 283 -7.41 7.23 10.00
N GLY A 284 -8.50 8.02 9.98
CA GLY A 284 -9.42 8.16 11.11
C GLY A 284 -10.08 6.84 11.53
N ALA A 285 -10.44 5.99 10.57
CA ALA A 285 -11.00 4.66 10.84
C ALA A 285 -9.99 3.72 11.50
N TYR A 286 -8.72 3.70 11.06
CA TYR A 286 -7.67 2.90 11.71
C TYR A 286 -7.32 3.43 13.12
N GLN A 287 -7.30 4.75 13.31
CA GLN A 287 -7.14 5.35 14.64
C GLN A 287 -8.28 4.97 15.59
N LEU A 288 -9.52 4.91 15.09
CA LEU A 288 -10.66 4.43 15.87
C LEU A 288 -10.50 2.96 16.27
N LEU A 289 -10.07 2.09 15.34
CA LEU A 289 -9.79 0.69 15.63
C LEU A 289 -8.65 0.52 16.64
N GLU A 290 -7.59 1.33 16.56
CA GLU A 290 -6.51 1.33 17.53
C GLU A 290 -7.00 1.71 18.93
N LYS A 291 -7.76 2.80 19.04
CA LYS A 291 -8.37 3.25 20.30
C LYS A 291 -9.28 2.20 20.93
N GLN A 292 -9.95 1.40 20.10
CA GLN A 292 -10.81 0.29 20.53
C GLN A 292 -10.04 -1.00 20.84
N GLY A 293 -8.72 -1.03 20.65
CA GLY A 293 -7.90 -2.24 20.81
C GLY A 293 -8.11 -3.30 19.72
N LYS A 294 -8.72 -2.91 18.60
CA LYS A 294 -9.11 -3.78 17.48
C LYS A 294 -8.19 -3.69 16.26
N LEU A 295 -7.20 -2.81 16.27
CA LEU A 295 -6.19 -2.74 15.21
C LEU A 295 -5.21 -3.92 15.34
N THR A 296 -5.41 -4.95 14.51
CA THR A 296 -4.61 -6.20 14.49
C THR A 296 -3.55 -6.21 13.39
N TRP A 297 -3.10 -5.03 12.99
CA TRP A 297 -2.04 -4.82 12.02
C TRP A 297 -1.12 -3.69 12.44
N ARG A 298 0.10 -3.73 11.91
CA ARG A 298 1.02 -2.60 11.87
C ARG A 298 0.89 -1.92 10.51
N ILE A 299 0.57 -0.64 10.49
CA ILE A 299 0.33 0.13 9.28
C ILE A 299 1.32 1.29 9.23
N GLY A 300 2.30 1.15 8.33
CA GLY A 300 3.19 2.25 7.97
C GLY A 300 2.62 3.01 6.77
N TYR A 301 2.06 4.20 6.98
CA TYR A 301 1.32 4.88 5.92
C TYR A 301 2.05 6.04 5.26
N GLY A 302 1.87 6.15 3.94
CA GLY A 302 2.18 7.34 3.16
C GLY A 302 1.06 8.37 3.27
N ASP A 303 1.38 9.60 3.65
CA ASP A 303 0.42 10.71 3.64
C ASP A 303 0.17 11.21 2.21
N ILE A 304 -1.09 11.21 1.78
CA ILE A 304 -1.49 11.67 0.44
C ILE A 304 -1.93 13.13 0.42
N GLU A 305 -2.20 13.71 1.59
CA GLU A 305 -2.76 15.07 1.73
C GLU A 305 -1.68 16.15 1.54
N THR A 306 -0.41 15.80 1.65
CA THR A 306 0.69 16.76 1.51
C THR A 306 0.94 17.15 0.04
N PHE A 307 0.82 16.22 -0.92
CA PHE A 307 1.09 16.49 -2.33
C PHE A 307 -0.06 17.22 -3.03
N GLY A 308 0.21 18.37 -3.63
CA GLY A 308 -0.80 19.18 -4.33
C GLY A 308 -1.66 20.04 -3.39
N ASN A 309 -1.32 20.10 -2.11
CA ASN A 309 -1.93 21.01 -1.16
C ASN A 309 -1.30 22.40 -1.28
N THR A 310 -2.06 23.36 -1.80
CA THR A 310 -1.58 24.73 -2.02
C THR A 310 -1.49 25.57 -0.75
N ASP A 311 -2.10 25.12 0.35
CA ASP A 311 -2.01 25.76 1.66
C ASP A 311 -0.70 25.40 2.36
N LEU A 312 -0.02 24.34 1.91
CA LEU A 312 1.33 24.02 2.35
C LEU A 312 2.34 24.88 1.59
N ASP A 313 3.19 25.55 2.37
CA ASP A 313 4.36 26.20 1.81
C ASP A 313 5.33 25.12 1.33
N VAL A 314 5.43 24.94 0.01
CA VAL A 314 6.41 24.05 -0.62
C VAL A 314 7.86 24.46 -0.29
N GLN A 315 8.06 25.66 0.25
CA GLN A 315 9.35 26.12 0.79
C GLN A 315 9.62 25.68 2.24
N ASN A 316 8.67 24.99 2.90
CA ASN A 316 8.83 24.49 4.25
C ASN A 316 8.06 23.18 4.52
N LEU A 317 8.65 22.06 4.13
CA LEU A 317 8.11 20.72 4.38
C LEU A 317 8.63 20.08 5.68
N LYS A 318 9.41 20.80 6.48
CA LYS A 318 10.05 20.27 7.70
C LYS A 318 9.05 19.77 8.74
N ALA A 319 7.89 20.41 8.86
CA ALA A 319 6.84 19.98 9.77
C ALA A 319 6.22 18.62 9.37
N ALA A 320 6.10 18.36 8.06
CA ALA A 320 5.68 17.07 7.56
C ALA A 320 6.82 16.03 7.70
N ALA A 321 8.06 16.41 7.39
CA ALA A 321 9.23 15.56 7.55
C ALA A 321 9.41 15.07 9.00
N ALA A 322 9.18 15.94 9.98
CA ALA A 322 9.27 15.61 11.40
C ALA A 322 8.29 14.52 11.86
N LYS A 323 7.22 14.26 11.09
CA LYS A 323 6.25 13.18 11.37
C LYS A 323 6.68 11.83 10.82
N VAL A 324 7.63 11.77 9.89
CA VAL A 324 8.12 10.51 9.32
C VAL A 324 8.74 9.65 10.43
N GLY A 325 8.33 8.39 10.49
CA GLY A 325 8.68 7.42 11.54
C GLY A 325 7.88 7.56 12.84
N GLN A 326 7.14 8.67 13.02
CA GLN A 326 6.37 8.97 14.23
C GLN A 326 4.97 8.32 14.18
N GLY A 327 4.48 7.94 15.35
CA GLY A 327 3.22 7.25 15.54
C GLY A 327 3.34 6.22 16.66
N SER A 328 2.36 5.32 16.74
CA SER A 328 2.41 4.18 17.65
C SER A 328 3.24 3.03 17.04
N ASP A 329 3.40 1.94 17.77
CA ASP A 329 3.96 0.70 17.22
C ASP A 329 3.02 -0.01 16.23
N ARG A 330 1.78 0.48 16.05
CA ARG A 330 0.77 -0.09 15.14
C ARG A 330 0.37 0.84 14.01
N LEU A 331 0.51 2.15 14.15
CA LEU A 331 0.13 3.13 13.13
C LEU A 331 1.11 4.30 13.14
N TRP A 332 1.90 4.44 12.07
CA TRP A 332 2.90 5.51 11.95
C TRP A 332 3.05 5.97 10.50
N MET A 333 3.54 7.19 10.31
CA MET A 333 3.79 7.74 8.99
C MET A 333 5.14 7.23 8.46
N THR A 334 5.17 6.60 7.29
CA THR A 334 6.41 6.14 6.64
C THR A 334 6.99 7.18 5.69
N GLY A 335 6.17 8.11 5.21
CA GLY A 335 6.59 9.14 4.26
C GLY A 335 5.39 9.88 3.70
N MET A 336 5.63 10.65 2.66
CA MET A 336 4.56 11.08 1.77
C MET A 336 4.33 10.01 0.70
N GLY A 337 3.08 9.84 0.28
CA GLY A 337 2.70 9.10 -0.91
C GLY A 337 2.30 10.03 -2.03
N PRO A 338 3.25 10.69 -2.73
CA PRO A 338 2.95 11.44 -3.94
C PRO A 338 2.45 10.40 -4.95
N THR A 339 1.15 10.36 -5.08
CA THR A 339 0.42 9.59 -6.08
C THR A 339 1.05 9.70 -7.47
N ALA A 340 0.96 8.58 -8.20
CA ALA A 340 1.15 8.44 -9.64
C ALA A 340 2.09 9.48 -10.25
N ILE A 341 3.39 9.18 -10.23
CA ILE A 341 4.41 9.91 -11.01
C ILE A 341 4.25 9.63 -12.52
N ASP A 342 3.57 8.55 -12.83
CA ASP A 342 2.96 8.24 -14.11
C ASP A 342 1.71 7.37 -13.88
N GLY A 343 1.17 6.80 -14.96
CA GLY A 343 0.12 5.80 -14.83
C GLY A 343 0.56 4.38 -15.13
N VAL A 344 -0.41 3.49 -15.32
CA VAL A 344 -0.14 2.07 -15.64
C VAL A 344 -0.44 1.76 -17.09
N SER A 345 0.20 0.71 -17.60
CA SER A 345 -0.01 0.23 -18.97
C SER A 345 0.21 1.32 -20.02
N SER A 346 -0.80 1.71 -20.81
CA SER A 346 -0.63 2.80 -21.79
C SER A 346 -0.31 4.16 -21.17
N ARG A 347 -0.63 4.36 -19.89
CA ARG A 347 -0.30 5.55 -19.12
C ARG A 347 1.06 5.46 -18.42
N ALA A 348 1.72 4.30 -18.42
CA ALA A 348 3.08 4.17 -17.94
C ALA A 348 4.02 4.94 -18.89
N CYS A 349 4.84 5.82 -18.31
CA CYS A 349 5.71 6.68 -19.10
C CYS A 349 6.94 5.90 -19.57
N THR A 350 7.11 5.76 -20.87
CA THR A 350 8.15 4.88 -21.44
C THR A 350 8.92 5.51 -22.58
N ASP A 351 10.22 5.20 -22.64
CA ASP A 351 11.08 5.52 -23.79
C ASP A 351 10.97 4.45 -24.90
N LEU A 352 10.25 3.37 -24.63
CA LEU A 352 10.10 2.26 -25.57
C LEU A 352 9.11 2.61 -26.67
N LYS A 353 9.52 2.34 -27.90
CA LYS A 353 8.63 2.47 -29.05
C LYS A 353 7.59 1.35 -29.01
N ARG A 354 6.32 1.74 -28.86
CA ARG A 354 5.18 0.83 -29.01
C ARG A 354 5.09 0.32 -30.45
N VAL A 355 5.08 -1.01 -30.61
CA VAL A 355 4.98 -1.72 -31.92
C VAL A 355 3.64 -2.45 -32.09
N GLY A 356 2.85 -2.58 -31.02
CA GLY A 356 1.51 -3.16 -31.03
C GLY A 356 0.63 -2.57 -29.95
N THR A 357 -0.61 -3.04 -29.82
CA THR A 357 -1.54 -2.49 -28.83
C THR A 357 -1.15 -2.88 -27.40
N TYR A 358 -1.08 -1.91 -26.50
CA TYR A 358 -1.03 -2.16 -25.06
C TYR A 358 -2.45 -2.18 -24.49
N THR A 359 -3.18 -1.08 -24.60
CA THR A 359 -4.58 -0.98 -24.15
C THR A 359 -5.41 -0.12 -25.12
N PRO A 360 -6.75 -0.06 -24.97
CA PRO A 360 -7.61 0.78 -25.81
C PRO A 360 -7.28 2.27 -25.79
N ILE A 361 -6.62 2.76 -24.74
CA ILE A 361 -6.31 4.19 -24.58
C ILE A 361 -4.97 4.61 -25.17
N ASP A 362 -4.32 3.73 -25.94
CA ASP A 362 -3.01 3.94 -26.53
C ASP A 362 -2.87 5.26 -27.29
N SER A 363 -3.89 5.68 -28.03
CA SER A 363 -3.88 6.93 -28.80
C SER A 363 -4.00 8.19 -27.94
N TRP A 364 -4.55 8.07 -26.72
CA TRP A 364 -4.59 9.14 -25.73
C TRP A 364 -3.29 9.19 -24.91
N PHE A 365 -2.54 8.10 -24.84
CA PHE A 365 -1.26 8.08 -24.13
C PHE A 365 -0.19 7.40 -24.99
N PRO A 366 0.24 8.06 -26.08
CA PRO A 366 1.23 7.48 -27.00
C PRO A 366 2.59 7.26 -26.34
N GLN A 367 2.96 8.11 -25.37
CA GLN A 367 4.20 8.03 -24.59
C GLN A 367 3.97 7.76 -23.10
N GLY A 368 2.72 7.62 -22.67
CA GLY A 368 2.34 7.56 -21.25
C GLY A 368 2.01 8.93 -20.65
N GLN A 369 1.65 8.92 -19.36
CA GLN A 369 1.43 10.10 -18.52
C GLN A 369 2.75 10.45 -17.83
N CYS A 370 3.58 11.26 -18.47
CA CYS A 370 4.96 11.49 -18.04
C CYS A 370 5.07 12.67 -17.07
N ASP A 371 4.56 12.54 -15.84
CA ASP A 371 4.40 13.69 -14.94
C ASP A 371 5.73 14.33 -14.49
N THR A 372 6.85 13.63 -14.65
CA THR A 372 8.21 14.14 -14.38
C THR A 372 8.84 14.92 -15.53
N ASP A 373 8.27 14.89 -16.73
CA ASP A 373 8.77 15.65 -17.86
C ASP A 373 8.42 17.13 -17.71
N GLY A 374 9.38 18.02 -18.03
CA GLY A 374 9.12 19.45 -18.06
C GLY A 374 8.09 19.89 -19.12
N GLU A 375 7.87 19.05 -20.13
CA GLU A 375 6.99 19.34 -21.27
C GLU A 375 5.66 18.57 -21.25
N TYR A 376 5.47 17.63 -20.31
CA TYR A 376 4.22 16.88 -20.23
C TYR A 376 3.08 17.78 -19.75
N ARG A 377 2.15 18.04 -20.65
CA ARG A 377 0.99 18.91 -20.42
C ARG A 377 -0.28 18.14 -20.05
N GLY A 378 -0.36 16.85 -20.38
CA GLY A 378 -1.56 16.00 -20.21
C GLY A 378 -1.76 15.05 -21.39
N SER A 379 -2.79 14.20 -21.30
CA SER A 379 -3.29 13.30 -22.36
C SER A 379 -3.74 14.08 -23.61
N PRO A 380 -3.45 13.63 -24.84
CA PRO A 380 -2.93 14.44 -25.93
C PRO A 380 -3.95 15.39 -26.59
N LYS A 381 -3.43 16.29 -27.44
CA LYS A 381 -4.10 17.28 -28.32
C LYS A 381 -4.82 18.47 -27.68
N ARG A 382 -5.17 18.41 -26.40
CA ARG A 382 -5.98 19.45 -25.74
C ARG A 382 -5.46 19.91 -24.38
N ALA A 383 -4.23 19.57 -24.01
CA ALA A 383 -3.69 19.91 -22.70
C ALA A 383 -3.34 21.41 -22.56
N SER A 384 -3.56 21.97 -21.37
CA SER A 384 -3.15 23.32 -21.00
C SER A 384 -1.62 23.51 -21.12
N ALA A 385 -1.18 24.75 -21.38
CA ALA A 385 0.24 25.07 -21.25
C ALA A 385 0.63 25.11 -19.77
N ILE A 386 1.72 24.44 -19.41
CA ILE A 386 2.35 24.57 -18.09
C ILE A 386 3.62 25.41 -18.20
N THR A 387 3.96 26.14 -17.13
CA THR A 387 5.20 26.94 -17.05
C THR A 387 6.17 26.43 -15.98
N LYS A 388 5.70 25.51 -15.11
CA LYS A 388 6.47 24.86 -14.06
C LYS A 388 6.10 23.38 -13.97
N ASN A 389 7.06 22.55 -13.54
CA ASN A 389 6.81 21.15 -13.23
C ASN A 389 6.75 20.98 -11.71
N TYR A 390 5.53 20.91 -11.18
CA TYR A 390 5.29 20.77 -9.75
C TYR A 390 5.85 19.47 -9.16
N TYR A 391 5.81 18.35 -9.88
CA TYR A 391 6.40 17.09 -9.41
C TYR A 391 7.91 17.24 -9.16
N LYS A 392 8.63 17.84 -10.12
CA LYS A 392 10.06 18.13 -9.97
C LYS A 392 10.32 19.07 -8.79
N ASP A 393 9.61 20.20 -8.73
CA ASP A 393 9.79 21.17 -7.65
C ASP A 393 9.54 20.53 -6.28
N TRP A 394 8.55 19.65 -6.20
CA TRP A 394 8.18 18.92 -4.99
C TRP A 394 9.21 17.88 -4.57
N VAL A 395 9.75 17.09 -5.51
CA VAL A 395 10.85 16.16 -5.27
C VAL A 395 12.05 16.89 -4.66
N TYR A 396 12.42 18.03 -5.23
CA TYR A 396 13.55 18.83 -4.74
C TYR A 396 13.30 19.44 -3.36
N ALA A 397 12.11 20.01 -3.13
CA ALA A 397 11.73 20.54 -1.82
C ALA A 397 11.73 19.45 -0.74
N SER A 398 11.26 18.26 -1.07
CA SER A 398 11.17 17.14 -0.15
C SER A 398 12.54 16.66 0.31
N ALA A 399 13.48 16.51 -0.62
CA ALA A 399 14.86 16.14 -0.27
C ALA A 399 15.58 17.24 0.53
N ARG A 400 15.36 18.52 0.20
CA ARG A 400 15.89 19.66 0.97
C ARG A 400 15.45 19.61 2.44
N ASP A 401 14.18 19.30 2.67
CA ASP A 401 13.56 19.37 3.99
C ASP A 401 13.50 18.02 4.73
N GLY A 402 14.04 16.96 4.12
CA GLY A 402 14.11 15.62 4.72
C GLY A 402 12.80 14.83 4.68
N LEU A 403 11.85 15.19 3.82
CA LEU A 403 10.59 14.48 3.67
C LEU A 403 10.76 13.26 2.76
N ARG A 404 10.53 12.08 3.33
CA ARG A 404 10.69 10.78 2.66
C ARG A 404 9.56 10.49 1.68
N PHE A 405 9.90 9.97 0.50
CA PHE A 405 8.94 9.36 -0.42
C PHE A 405 8.73 7.89 -0.05
N ALA A 406 7.48 7.46 0.03
CA ALA A 406 7.04 6.10 0.26
C ALA A 406 5.75 5.88 -0.53
N ASN A 407 5.34 4.64 -0.78
CA ASN A 407 4.07 4.38 -1.47
C ASN A 407 3.93 5.18 -2.80
N THR A 408 5.04 5.36 -3.52
CA THR A 408 5.16 6.27 -4.67
C THR A 408 5.06 5.46 -5.96
N HIS A 409 3.91 5.54 -6.62
CA HIS A 409 3.65 4.83 -7.87
C HIS A 409 4.58 5.29 -9.01
N VAL A 410 5.40 4.37 -9.54
CA VAL A 410 6.26 4.58 -10.72
C VAL A 410 6.26 3.32 -11.59
N ALA A 411 5.50 3.32 -12.68
CA ALA A 411 5.34 2.11 -13.49
C ALA A 411 6.30 2.04 -14.68
N GLY A 412 6.49 3.13 -15.40
CA GLY A 412 7.20 3.15 -16.67
C GLY A 412 8.72 3.33 -16.53
N ASP A 413 9.47 2.74 -17.45
CA ASP A 413 10.95 2.72 -17.39
C ASP A 413 11.55 4.12 -17.46
N ARG A 414 10.92 5.03 -18.19
CA ARG A 414 11.34 6.43 -18.27
C ARG A 414 11.10 7.18 -16.95
N SER A 415 9.97 6.95 -16.30
CA SER A 415 9.70 7.55 -14.98
C SER A 415 10.69 7.06 -13.92
N VAL A 416 11.02 5.76 -13.93
CA VAL A 416 12.07 5.20 -13.06
C VAL A 416 13.41 5.90 -13.33
N GLY A 417 13.82 5.99 -14.60
CA GLY A 417 15.05 6.68 -14.99
C GLY A 417 15.09 8.16 -14.58
N ASN A 418 13.97 8.88 -14.73
CA ASN A 418 13.83 10.28 -14.32
C ASN A 418 13.90 10.45 -12.80
N MET A 419 13.24 9.59 -12.03
CA MET A 419 13.34 9.61 -10.58
C MET A 419 14.76 9.34 -10.10
N LEU A 420 15.47 8.40 -10.73
CA LEU A 420 16.89 8.15 -10.45
C LEU A 420 17.76 9.37 -10.78
N ASN A 421 17.48 10.10 -11.87
CA ASN A 421 18.18 11.35 -12.19
C ASN A 421 18.02 12.38 -11.07
N PHE A 422 16.79 12.57 -10.57
CA PHE A 422 16.54 13.49 -9.45
C PHE A 422 17.24 13.02 -8.18
N VAL A 423 17.12 11.75 -7.83
CA VAL A 423 17.76 11.15 -6.65
C VAL A 423 19.27 11.34 -6.68
N GLU A 424 19.94 11.04 -7.80
CA GLU A 424 21.39 11.21 -7.96
C GLU A 424 21.82 12.67 -7.82
N GLN A 425 21.10 13.60 -8.45
CA GLN A 425 21.34 15.04 -8.33
C GLN A 425 21.18 15.52 -6.88
N LEU A 426 20.14 15.07 -6.19
CA LEU A 426 19.86 15.45 -4.81
C LEU A 426 20.88 14.86 -3.84
N GLN A 427 21.34 13.63 -4.06
CA GLN A 427 22.40 13.03 -3.26
C GLN A 427 23.75 13.74 -3.45
N GLN A 428 24.03 14.19 -4.68
CA GLN A 428 25.20 14.99 -4.98
C GLN A 428 25.11 16.39 -4.35
N GLN A 429 23.92 17.01 -4.39
CA GLN A 429 23.71 18.37 -3.88
C GLN A 429 23.72 18.44 -2.34
N TYR A 430 23.13 17.44 -1.67
CA TYR A 430 22.97 17.44 -0.22
C TYR A 430 23.84 16.38 0.45
N SER A 431 23.48 15.10 0.28
CA SER A 431 24.25 13.92 0.72
C SER A 431 23.51 12.65 0.29
N PRO A 432 24.16 11.47 0.28
CA PRO A 432 23.47 10.20 0.08
C PRO A 432 22.23 10.01 0.99
N ALA A 433 22.29 10.52 2.23
CA ALA A 433 21.22 10.40 3.20
C ALA A 433 19.94 11.18 2.84
N ALA A 434 20.01 12.15 1.92
CA ALA A 434 18.84 12.97 1.54
C ALA A 434 17.70 12.13 0.94
N THR A 435 18.03 11.02 0.28
CA THR A 435 17.05 10.19 -0.43
C THR A 435 17.24 8.69 -0.22
N LYS A 436 18.30 8.22 0.48
CA LYS A 436 18.62 6.78 0.61
C LYS A 436 17.46 5.89 1.04
N ASP A 437 16.50 6.38 1.83
CA ASP A 437 15.39 5.54 2.32
C ASP A 437 14.11 5.74 1.51
N TRP A 438 14.11 6.58 0.47
CA TRP A 438 12.94 6.75 -0.40
C TRP A 438 12.53 5.44 -1.05
N GLY A 439 11.23 5.26 -1.29
CA GLY A 439 10.67 4.08 -1.93
C GLY A 439 9.91 4.43 -3.20
N LEU A 440 10.14 3.67 -4.26
CA LEU A 440 9.36 3.68 -5.50
C LEU A 440 8.65 2.34 -5.66
N ASP A 441 7.40 2.38 -6.09
CA ASP A 441 6.56 1.19 -6.20
C ASP A 441 6.35 0.73 -7.63
N HIS A 442 5.89 -0.52 -7.66
CA HIS A 442 5.49 -1.43 -8.72
C HIS A 442 6.60 -2.14 -9.46
N CYS A 443 7.63 -1.42 -9.92
CA CYS A 443 8.65 -2.01 -10.80
C CYS A 443 8.04 -2.64 -12.07
N ASP A 444 6.93 -2.08 -12.57
CA ASP A 444 6.20 -2.60 -13.75
C ASP A 444 7.11 -2.72 -14.97
N MET A 445 7.94 -1.70 -15.20
CA MET A 445 8.99 -1.67 -16.22
C MET A 445 10.22 -0.94 -15.68
N VAL A 446 11.33 -1.64 -15.53
CA VAL A 446 12.62 -1.05 -15.12
C VAL A 446 13.64 -1.25 -16.23
N ASN A 447 14.29 -0.18 -16.67
CA ASN A 447 15.31 -0.26 -17.70
C ASN A 447 16.56 -0.99 -17.18
N PRO A 448 17.12 -1.99 -17.90
CA PRO A 448 18.34 -2.66 -17.46
C PRO A 448 19.55 -1.75 -17.24
N LYS A 449 19.58 -0.58 -17.88
CA LYS A 449 20.62 0.43 -17.65
C LYS A 449 20.56 1.06 -16.26
N ASP A 450 19.42 0.99 -15.59
CA ASP A 450 19.20 1.60 -14.29
C ASP A 450 19.57 0.70 -13.11
N PHE A 451 19.80 -0.60 -13.31
CA PHE A 451 20.12 -1.51 -12.19
C PHE A 451 21.35 -1.06 -11.37
N PRO A 452 22.49 -0.66 -11.98
CA PRO A 452 23.62 -0.14 -11.22
C PRO A 452 23.30 1.17 -10.49
N ARG A 453 22.40 1.99 -11.04
CA ARG A 453 21.98 3.27 -10.44
C ARG A 453 21.10 3.04 -9.22
N ILE A 454 20.19 2.06 -9.29
CA ILE A 454 19.39 1.61 -8.14
C ILE A 454 20.31 1.12 -7.02
N GLY A 455 21.32 0.32 -7.35
CA GLY A 455 22.35 -0.11 -6.39
C GLY A 455 23.13 1.06 -5.77
N LYS A 456 23.50 2.07 -6.56
CA LYS A 456 24.26 3.22 -6.05
C LYS A 456 23.42 4.16 -5.18
N THR A 457 22.18 4.43 -5.57
CA THR A 457 21.30 5.40 -4.90
C THR A 457 20.73 4.88 -3.59
N GLN A 458 20.70 3.55 -3.41
CA GLN A 458 20.21 2.89 -2.20
C GLN A 458 18.74 3.15 -1.87
N ILE A 459 17.95 3.71 -2.80
CA ILE A 459 16.49 3.79 -2.64
C ILE A 459 15.88 2.38 -2.64
N PHE A 460 14.68 2.25 -2.06
CA PHE A 460 13.91 1.03 -2.15
C PHE A 460 13.12 0.93 -3.45
N MET A 461 13.16 -0.26 -4.05
CA MET A 461 12.26 -0.68 -5.11
C MET A 461 11.26 -1.67 -4.51
N SER A 462 9.99 -1.26 -4.37
CA SER A 462 8.89 -2.10 -3.91
C SER A 462 8.18 -2.68 -5.13
N CYS A 463 8.28 -3.99 -5.36
CA CYS A 463 7.90 -4.57 -6.65
C CYS A 463 6.68 -5.50 -6.57
N TYR A 464 5.67 -5.23 -7.39
CA TYR A 464 4.48 -6.07 -7.53
C TYR A 464 4.73 -7.18 -8.56
N VAL A 465 5.45 -8.21 -8.12
CA VAL A 465 6.00 -9.25 -8.99
C VAL A 465 4.93 -10.07 -9.72
N LEU A 466 3.86 -10.49 -9.04
CA LEU A 466 2.82 -11.31 -9.67
C LEU A 466 2.14 -10.55 -10.81
N ARG A 467 1.74 -9.31 -10.56
CA ARG A 467 1.11 -8.45 -11.57
C ARG A 467 2.03 -8.18 -12.75
N SER A 468 3.30 -7.86 -12.50
CA SER A 468 4.31 -7.64 -13.54
C SER A 468 4.50 -8.88 -14.43
N VAL A 469 4.59 -10.07 -13.82
CA VAL A 469 4.70 -11.34 -14.54
C VAL A 469 3.45 -11.60 -15.39
N GLU A 470 2.25 -11.42 -14.85
CA GLU A 470 1.00 -11.56 -15.61
C GLU A 470 0.90 -10.52 -16.74
N ASN A 471 1.34 -9.28 -16.50
CA ASN A 471 1.28 -8.22 -17.50
C ASN A 471 2.28 -8.41 -18.64
N SER A 472 3.26 -9.30 -18.49
CA SER A 472 4.30 -9.54 -19.49
C SER A 472 3.71 -9.96 -20.84
N VAL A 473 2.53 -10.58 -20.87
CA VAL A 473 1.76 -10.84 -22.10
C VAL A 473 1.39 -9.55 -22.85
N ASN A 474 0.91 -8.53 -22.14
CA ASN A 474 0.51 -7.26 -22.74
C ASN A 474 1.75 -6.46 -23.15
N ILE A 475 2.82 -6.50 -22.34
CA ILE A 475 4.12 -5.90 -22.68
C ILE A 475 4.72 -6.57 -23.92
N ALA A 476 4.62 -7.89 -24.05
CA ALA A 476 5.08 -8.62 -25.23
C ALA A 476 4.32 -8.19 -26.50
N ARG A 477 3.00 -7.98 -26.38
CA ARG A 477 2.16 -7.46 -27.48
C ARG A 477 2.56 -6.03 -27.85
N ALA A 478 2.78 -5.17 -26.86
CA ALA A 478 3.01 -3.75 -27.05
C ALA A 478 4.45 -3.41 -27.50
N TYR A 479 5.45 -4.10 -26.96
CA TYR A 479 6.87 -3.75 -27.07
C TYR A 479 7.77 -4.93 -27.49
N GLY A 480 7.22 -6.13 -27.65
CA GLY A 480 7.93 -7.33 -28.08
C GLY A 480 8.44 -8.22 -26.93
N ASN A 481 8.70 -9.48 -27.25
CA ASN A 481 9.09 -10.51 -26.28
C ASN A 481 10.39 -10.20 -25.52
N GLN A 482 11.33 -9.49 -26.15
CA GLN A 482 12.58 -9.12 -25.48
C GLN A 482 12.30 -8.21 -24.28
N VAL A 483 11.48 -7.17 -24.46
CA VAL A 483 11.10 -6.24 -23.38
C VAL A 483 10.36 -6.98 -22.29
N ALA A 484 9.37 -7.81 -22.66
CA ALA A 484 8.59 -8.61 -21.71
C ALA A 484 9.43 -9.58 -20.85
N ASN A 485 10.63 -9.96 -21.32
CA ASN A 485 11.54 -10.83 -20.59
C ASN A 485 12.73 -10.10 -19.93
N THR A 486 12.74 -8.77 -19.92
CA THR A 486 13.87 -7.98 -19.36
C THR A 486 13.44 -6.82 -18.45
N TYR A 487 12.29 -6.20 -18.70
CA TYR A 487 11.85 -4.99 -17.98
C TYR A 487 10.94 -5.26 -16.77
N PRO A 488 10.01 -6.24 -16.78
CA PRO A 488 9.05 -6.38 -15.69
C PRO A 488 9.65 -6.97 -14.41
N SER A 489 9.63 -6.21 -13.31
CA SER A 489 10.12 -6.58 -11.98
C SER A 489 11.43 -7.39 -12.00
N PRO A 490 12.57 -6.83 -12.44
CA PRO A 490 13.84 -7.55 -12.58
C PRO A 490 14.56 -7.70 -11.23
N LEU A 491 13.97 -8.51 -10.34
CA LEU A 491 14.34 -8.63 -8.93
C LEU A 491 15.82 -9.02 -8.75
N ASN A 492 16.24 -10.11 -9.39
CA ASN A 492 17.59 -10.66 -9.23
C ASN A 492 18.66 -9.70 -9.76
N SER A 493 18.42 -9.09 -10.92
CA SER A 493 19.36 -8.15 -11.53
C SER A 493 19.54 -6.89 -10.68
N MET A 494 18.46 -6.34 -10.11
CA MET A 494 18.54 -5.21 -9.17
C MET A 494 19.26 -5.59 -7.87
N LEU A 495 18.97 -6.77 -7.30
CA LEU A 495 19.64 -7.25 -6.09
C LEU A 495 21.15 -7.48 -6.31
N LYS A 496 21.55 -8.08 -7.44
CA LYS A 496 22.97 -8.27 -7.81
C LYS A 496 23.72 -6.96 -8.00
N ALA A 497 23.02 -5.91 -8.42
CA ALA A 497 23.58 -4.57 -8.51
C ALA A 497 23.72 -3.88 -7.14
N GLY A 498 23.28 -4.50 -6.05
CA GLY A 498 23.30 -3.94 -4.69
C GLY A 498 22.05 -3.11 -4.34
N GLY A 499 20.99 -3.22 -5.14
CA GLY A 499 19.73 -2.53 -4.90
C GLY A 499 18.96 -3.07 -3.69
N ARG A 500 18.19 -2.20 -3.04
CA ARG A 500 17.26 -2.59 -1.96
C ARG A 500 15.91 -2.90 -2.57
N VAL A 501 15.61 -4.17 -2.75
CA VAL A 501 14.38 -4.63 -3.40
C VAL A 501 13.49 -5.34 -2.38
N VAL A 502 12.24 -4.92 -2.27
CA VAL A 502 11.20 -5.50 -1.41
C VAL A 502 9.99 -5.87 -2.26
N LEU A 503 9.06 -6.65 -1.71
CA LEU A 503 7.89 -7.14 -2.44
C LEU A 503 6.60 -6.57 -1.87
N GLU A 504 5.68 -6.33 -2.79
CA GLU A 504 4.33 -5.83 -2.52
C GLU A 504 3.30 -6.65 -3.29
N SER A 505 2.03 -6.53 -2.90
CA SER A 505 0.92 -7.16 -3.61
C SER A 505 -0.12 -6.19 -4.15
N ASP A 506 -0.09 -4.92 -3.74
CA ASP A 506 -0.98 -3.80 -4.13
C ASP A 506 -2.49 -4.03 -3.90
N SER A 507 -3.06 -5.06 -4.48
CA SER A 507 -4.45 -5.48 -4.38
C SER A 507 -4.65 -6.73 -3.52
N GLY A 508 -5.92 -7.14 -3.40
CA GLY A 508 -6.38 -8.24 -2.56
C GLY A 508 -5.97 -9.66 -3.01
N SER A 509 -4.76 -9.88 -3.52
CA SER A 509 -4.22 -11.22 -3.87
C SER A 509 -3.99 -12.08 -2.62
N TYR A 510 -3.87 -13.39 -2.81
CA TYR A 510 -3.34 -14.27 -1.77
C TYR A 510 -1.81 -14.09 -1.75
N ILE A 511 -1.25 -13.54 -0.67
CA ILE A 511 0.15 -13.08 -0.64
C ILE A 511 1.18 -14.16 -1.04
N TRP A 512 0.88 -15.43 -0.78
CA TRP A 512 1.75 -16.54 -1.15
C TRP A 512 1.85 -16.77 -2.67
N GLU A 513 0.91 -16.25 -3.48
CA GLU A 513 1.05 -16.17 -4.94
C GLU A 513 2.19 -15.24 -5.35
N ASP A 514 2.41 -14.14 -4.63
CA ASP A 514 3.53 -13.22 -4.87
C ASP A 514 4.87 -13.85 -4.48
N PHE A 515 4.92 -14.59 -3.36
CA PHE A 515 6.07 -15.43 -3.01
C PHE A 515 6.38 -16.46 -4.12
N ARG A 516 5.36 -17.17 -4.60
CA ARG A 516 5.50 -18.12 -5.71
C ARG A 516 6.00 -17.43 -6.96
N ALA A 517 5.44 -16.28 -7.33
CA ALA A 517 5.83 -15.53 -8.53
C ALA A 517 7.29 -15.02 -8.44
N ALA A 518 7.76 -14.61 -7.27
CA ALA A 518 9.16 -14.24 -7.05
C ALA A 518 10.13 -15.41 -7.30
N VAL A 519 9.77 -16.62 -6.87
CA VAL A 519 10.62 -17.82 -6.98
C VAL A 519 10.52 -18.50 -8.35
N THR A 520 9.33 -18.51 -8.95
CA THR A 520 9.04 -19.29 -10.17
C THR A 520 9.02 -18.43 -11.43
N ARG A 521 8.70 -17.14 -11.30
CA ARG A 521 8.41 -16.21 -12.39
C ARG A 521 7.26 -16.67 -13.30
N LYS A 522 6.30 -17.38 -12.72
CA LYS A 522 5.19 -18.01 -13.43
C LYS A 522 3.87 -17.26 -13.25
N ASP A 523 3.22 -16.93 -14.36
CA ASP A 523 1.86 -16.35 -14.36
C ASP A 523 0.80 -17.40 -13.98
N ARG A 524 -0.43 -16.97 -13.71
CA ARG A 524 -1.55 -17.87 -13.40
C ARG A 524 -1.97 -18.76 -14.58
N GLN A 525 -1.47 -18.51 -15.79
CA GLN A 525 -1.66 -19.36 -16.97
C GLN A 525 -0.52 -20.37 -17.16
N GLY A 526 0.44 -20.41 -16.22
CA GLY A 526 1.55 -21.36 -16.22
C GLY A 526 2.75 -20.96 -17.09
N ARG A 527 2.75 -19.77 -17.71
CA ARG A 527 3.88 -19.30 -18.53
C ARG A 527 4.95 -18.68 -17.64
N VAL A 528 6.21 -18.88 -18.01
CA VAL A 528 7.35 -18.32 -17.30
C VAL A 528 7.89 -17.12 -18.05
N TRP A 529 8.06 -15.99 -17.35
CA TRP A 529 8.56 -14.73 -17.91
C TRP A 529 9.83 -14.28 -17.19
N ALA A 530 10.89 -13.97 -17.94
CA ALA A 530 12.18 -13.56 -17.39
C ALA A 530 12.70 -14.54 -16.29
N PRO A 531 12.91 -15.83 -16.59
CA PRO A 531 13.33 -16.83 -15.60
C PRO A 531 14.66 -16.51 -14.90
N GLN A 532 15.51 -15.67 -15.51
CA GLN A 532 16.75 -15.18 -14.91
C GLN A 532 16.53 -14.22 -13.72
N GLU A 533 15.33 -13.66 -13.59
CA GLU A 533 14.94 -12.71 -12.53
C GLU A 533 14.34 -13.38 -11.29
N ARG A 534 14.36 -14.72 -11.22
CA ARG A 534 13.99 -15.48 -10.02
C ARG A 534 14.90 -15.14 -8.85
N VAL A 535 14.31 -15.13 -7.66
CA VAL A 535 15.04 -15.15 -6.39
C VAL A 535 14.79 -16.49 -5.69
N ASP A 536 15.70 -16.89 -4.80
CA ASP A 536 15.47 -18.08 -3.97
C ASP A 536 14.44 -17.81 -2.86
N ALA A 537 13.92 -18.87 -2.25
CA ALA A 537 12.90 -18.78 -1.20
C ALA A 537 13.37 -17.96 0.02
N ALA A 538 14.62 -18.11 0.44
CA ALA A 538 15.17 -17.37 1.57
C ALA A 538 15.21 -15.85 1.30
N THR A 539 15.58 -15.47 0.08
CA THR A 539 15.58 -14.09 -0.41
C THR A 539 14.16 -13.53 -0.47
N ALA A 540 13.22 -14.26 -1.07
CA ALA A 540 11.82 -13.86 -1.10
C ALA A 540 11.23 -13.65 0.32
N LEU A 541 11.62 -14.50 1.29
CA LEU A 541 11.21 -14.32 2.68
C LEU A 541 11.77 -13.03 3.30
N LYS A 542 13.06 -12.71 3.07
CA LYS A 542 13.65 -11.45 3.53
C LYS A 542 12.93 -10.24 2.93
N MET A 543 12.60 -10.29 1.63
CA MET A 543 11.91 -9.22 0.91
C MET A 543 10.51 -8.90 1.46
N PHE A 544 9.83 -9.87 2.07
CA PHE A 544 8.52 -9.73 2.72
C PHE A 544 8.59 -9.66 4.26
N THR A 545 9.78 -9.66 4.86
CA THR A 545 9.95 -9.61 6.32
C THR A 545 11.03 -8.61 6.71
N ALA A 546 12.29 -9.04 6.92
CA ALA A 546 13.35 -8.19 7.44
C ALA A 546 13.63 -6.96 6.57
N TRP A 547 13.68 -7.10 5.24
CA TRP A 547 13.94 -5.97 4.34
C TRP A 547 12.71 -5.07 4.18
N ALA A 548 11.50 -5.66 4.20
CA ALA A 548 10.27 -4.90 4.23
C ALA A 548 10.12 -4.11 5.54
N ALA A 549 10.60 -4.63 6.66
CA ALA A 549 10.65 -3.91 7.95
C ALA A 549 11.51 -2.65 7.86
N ASP A 550 12.64 -2.71 7.13
CA ASP A 550 13.45 -1.53 6.85
C ASP A 550 12.72 -0.51 5.97
N TYR A 551 12.00 -0.96 4.92
CA TYR A 551 11.18 -0.08 4.07
C TYR A 551 10.15 0.71 4.89
N VAL A 552 9.52 0.05 5.86
CA VAL A 552 8.51 0.69 6.74
C VAL A 552 9.13 1.39 7.96
N LEU A 553 10.47 1.53 8.02
CA LEU A 553 11.20 2.22 9.10
C LEU A 553 11.05 1.57 10.49
N LYS A 554 10.93 0.23 10.53
CA LYS A 554 10.78 -0.57 11.77
C LYS A 554 11.66 -1.83 11.81
N GLY A 555 12.75 -1.87 11.04
CA GLY A 555 13.69 -3.01 11.04
C GLY A 555 14.30 -3.33 12.41
N ASP A 556 14.37 -2.36 13.30
CA ASP A 556 14.80 -2.52 14.70
C ASP A 556 13.74 -3.19 15.59
N LYS A 557 12.46 -3.19 15.17
CA LYS A 557 11.32 -3.68 15.97
C LYS A 557 10.65 -4.94 15.43
N ILE A 558 10.59 -5.12 14.11
CA ILE A 558 9.87 -6.23 13.44
C ILE A 558 10.70 -6.83 12.30
N GLY A 559 10.15 -7.83 11.61
CA GLY A 559 10.72 -8.43 10.41
C GLY A 559 11.70 -9.59 10.64
N SER A 560 12.08 -9.88 11.88
CA SER A 560 12.89 -11.04 12.25
C SER A 560 12.53 -11.55 13.65
N ILE A 561 12.82 -12.82 13.92
CA ILE A 561 12.60 -13.48 15.21
C ILE A 561 13.88 -13.35 16.05
N GLU A 562 14.03 -12.20 16.70
CA GLU A 562 15.17 -11.88 17.55
C GLU A 562 14.71 -11.39 18.92
N LYS A 563 15.47 -11.73 19.97
CA LYS A 563 15.17 -11.29 21.33
C LYS A 563 15.04 -9.77 21.39
N GLY A 564 13.95 -9.28 21.99
CA GLY A 564 13.66 -7.85 22.18
C GLY A 564 12.79 -7.23 21.09
N LYS A 565 12.68 -7.87 19.91
CA LYS A 565 11.75 -7.45 18.85
C LYS A 565 10.31 -7.78 19.21
N LEU A 566 9.36 -7.11 18.56
CA LEU A 566 7.94 -7.33 18.74
C LEU A 566 7.55 -8.70 18.17
N ALA A 567 6.66 -9.38 18.87
CA ALA A 567 6.28 -10.75 18.55
C ALA A 567 5.15 -10.79 17.52
N ASP A 568 5.53 -10.63 16.25
CA ASP A 568 4.69 -10.90 15.09
C ASP A 568 5.23 -12.17 14.41
N LEU A 569 4.49 -13.27 14.48
CA LEU A 569 4.96 -14.61 14.09
C LEU A 569 3.89 -15.36 13.29
N VAL A 570 4.31 -16.21 12.36
CA VAL A 570 3.40 -17.09 11.62
C VAL A 570 3.89 -18.53 11.71
N VAL A 571 3.00 -19.45 12.07
CA VAL A 571 3.25 -20.91 11.96
C VAL A 571 2.66 -21.38 10.64
N LEU A 572 3.44 -22.12 9.85
CA LEU A 572 3.05 -22.63 8.53
C LEU A 572 2.76 -24.14 8.60
N ASP A 573 1.91 -24.63 7.70
CA ASP A 573 1.60 -26.06 7.57
C ASP A 573 2.70 -26.85 6.83
N ARG A 574 3.54 -26.16 6.05
CA ARG A 574 4.61 -26.75 5.23
C ARG A 574 5.97 -26.14 5.54
N ASP A 575 7.04 -26.84 5.14
CA ASP A 575 8.41 -26.31 5.22
C ASP A 575 8.69 -25.37 4.04
N TYR A 576 8.66 -24.07 4.33
CA TYR A 576 8.81 -23.02 3.33
C TYR A 576 10.14 -23.07 2.55
N LEU A 577 11.23 -23.54 3.15
CA LEU A 577 12.53 -23.56 2.46
C LEU A 577 12.70 -24.74 1.52
N THR A 578 11.89 -25.79 1.66
CA THR A 578 12.07 -27.05 0.91
C THR A 578 10.87 -27.43 0.06
N ILE A 579 9.72 -26.79 0.25
CA ILE A 579 8.55 -26.96 -0.62
C ILE A 579 8.92 -26.63 -2.08
N PRO A 580 8.43 -27.39 -3.08
CA PRO A 580 8.59 -27.00 -4.48
C PRO A 580 8.09 -25.57 -4.73
N GLY A 581 8.84 -24.78 -5.49
CA GLY A 581 8.51 -23.37 -5.72
C GLY A 581 7.10 -23.17 -6.31
N GLU A 582 6.62 -24.13 -7.09
CA GLU A 582 5.28 -24.15 -7.70
C GLU A 582 4.14 -24.40 -6.70
N GLU A 583 4.45 -24.87 -5.49
CA GLU A 583 3.47 -25.19 -4.43
C GLU A 583 3.49 -24.14 -3.29
N ILE A 584 4.34 -23.11 -3.38
CA ILE A 584 4.45 -22.05 -2.36
C ILE A 584 3.10 -21.35 -2.14
N ASP A 585 2.32 -21.13 -3.20
CA ASP A 585 0.99 -20.51 -3.12
C ASP A 585 -0.07 -21.40 -2.45
N GLN A 586 0.25 -22.65 -2.15
CA GLN A 586 -0.61 -23.55 -1.41
C GLN A 586 -0.41 -23.46 0.10
N ILE A 587 0.67 -22.84 0.58
CA ILE A 587 0.99 -22.70 2.01
C ILE A 587 -0.21 -22.12 2.74
N GLN A 588 -0.53 -22.67 3.90
CA GLN A 588 -1.59 -22.19 4.77
C GLN A 588 -1.04 -21.88 6.17
N PRO A 589 -1.06 -20.60 6.59
CA PRO A 589 -0.83 -20.24 7.98
C PRO A 589 -1.74 -21.03 8.92
N GLN A 590 -1.15 -21.61 9.96
CA GLN A 590 -1.82 -22.35 11.01
C GLN A 590 -2.07 -21.50 12.26
N VAL A 591 -1.17 -20.56 12.53
CA VAL A 591 -1.26 -19.58 13.63
C VAL A 591 -0.67 -18.27 13.15
N THR A 592 -1.34 -17.16 13.45
CA THR A 592 -0.74 -15.81 13.36
C THR A 592 -0.73 -15.20 14.74
N VAL A 593 0.46 -14.85 15.21
CA VAL A 593 0.72 -14.09 16.43
C VAL A 593 0.95 -12.65 16.02
N PHE A 594 0.26 -11.72 16.67
CA PHE A 594 0.40 -10.29 16.48
C PHE A 594 0.54 -9.60 17.83
N ASP A 595 1.59 -8.79 17.98
CA ASP A 595 1.86 -8.07 19.23
C ASP A 595 1.84 -9.00 20.46
N GLY A 596 2.40 -10.21 20.26
CA GLY A 596 2.51 -11.29 21.24
C GLY A 596 1.24 -12.08 21.54
N LYS A 597 0.12 -11.80 20.85
CA LYS A 597 -1.15 -12.51 21.03
C LYS A 597 -1.48 -13.35 19.81
N ILE A 598 -1.98 -14.57 20.02
CA ILE A 598 -2.59 -15.35 18.94
C ILE A 598 -3.85 -14.61 18.48
N VAL A 599 -3.88 -14.15 17.23
CA VAL A 599 -5.01 -13.42 16.61
C VAL A 599 -5.69 -14.21 15.50
N TYR A 600 -5.06 -15.30 15.06
CA TYR A 600 -5.62 -16.25 14.12
C TYR A 600 -5.12 -17.66 14.44
N VAL A 601 -6.02 -18.64 14.34
CA VAL A 601 -5.70 -20.06 14.39
C VAL A 601 -6.54 -20.82 13.38
N HIS A 602 -5.89 -21.65 12.57
CA HIS A 602 -6.56 -22.54 11.64
C HIS A 602 -7.33 -23.63 12.40
N SER A 603 -8.54 -23.98 11.94
CA SER A 603 -9.47 -24.85 12.68
C SER A 603 -8.87 -26.22 13.02
N ASN A 604 -8.14 -26.82 12.08
CA ASN A 604 -7.54 -28.14 12.29
C ASN A 604 -6.39 -28.06 13.31
N PHE A 605 -5.58 -27.01 13.25
CA PHE A 605 -4.49 -26.79 14.20
C PHE A 605 -5.02 -26.54 15.62
N ALA A 606 -6.12 -25.80 15.75
CA ALA A 606 -6.77 -25.56 17.03
C ALA A 606 -7.24 -26.88 17.67
N ALA A 607 -7.89 -27.74 16.89
CA ALA A 607 -8.35 -29.05 17.33
C ALA A 607 -7.18 -29.97 17.72
N GLU A 608 -6.11 -30.00 16.92
CA GLU A 608 -4.92 -30.82 17.19
C GLU A 608 -4.18 -30.45 18.48
N ASN A 609 -4.28 -29.19 18.92
CA ASN A 609 -3.50 -28.63 20.03
C ASN A 609 -4.36 -28.18 21.22
N ASN A 610 -5.65 -28.55 21.25
CA ASN A 610 -6.61 -28.14 22.28
C ASN A 610 -6.58 -26.63 22.57
N LEU A 611 -6.37 -25.82 21.54
CA LEU A 611 -6.32 -24.37 21.67
C LEU A 611 -7.75 -23.84 21.76
N ARG A 612 -8.06 -23.09 22.83
CA ARG A 612 -9.24 -22.23 22.84
C ARG A 612 -8.94 -21.06 21.91
N PRO A 613 -9.65 -20.91 20.78
CA PRO A 613 -9.28 -19.91 19.79
C PRO A 613 -9.36 -18.50 20.39
N ALA A 614 -8.23 -17.80 20.39
CA ALA A 614 -8.22 -16.34 20.46
C ALA A 614 -8.22 -15.84 19.00
N GLY A 615 -9.32 -15.22 18.56
CA GLY A 615 -9.49 -14.75 17.19
C GLY A 615 -10.50 -15.56 16.36
N ALA A 616 -10.63 -15.20 15.08
CA ALA A 616 -11.54 -15.88 14.17
C ALA A 616 -10.98 -17.27 13.81
N VAL A 617 -11.75 -18.33 14.07
CA VAL A 617 -11.49 -19.67 13.53
C VAL A 617 -11.97 -19.69 12.09
N ILE A 618 -11.06 -19.89 11.15
CA ILE A 618 -11.34 -19.83 9.72
C ILE A 618 -10.70 -21.04 9.05
N SER A 619 -11.42 -21.70 8.14
CA SER A 619 -10.92 -22.88 7.45
C SER A 619 -10.02 -22.56 6.24
N SER A 620 -10.18 -21.40 5.58
CA SER A 620 -9.27 -20.97 4.50
C SER A 620 -9.50 -19.51 4.06
N TYR A 621 -8.50 -18.94 3.37
CA TYR A 621 -8.63 -17.67 2.65
C TYR A 621 -9.76 -17.69 1.60
N GLN A 622 -9.92 -18.79 0.87
CA GLN A 622 -10.99 -18.93 -0.13
C GLN A 622 -12.39 -18.93 0.48
N GLU A 623 -12.55 -19.48 1.69
CA GLU A 623 -13.80 -19.38 2.43
C GLU A 623 -14.10 -17.92 2.81
N LEU A 624 -13.09 -17.16 3.25
CA LEU A 624 -13.26 -15.75 3.62
C LEU A 624 -13.64 -14.88 2.43
N ILE A 625 -13.03 -15.09 1.27
CA ILE A 625 -13.42 -14.39 0.04
C ILE A 625 -14.91 -14.63 -0.24
N LYS A 626 -15.41 -15.85 -0.07
CA LYS A 626 -16.84 -16.16 -0.27
C LYS A 626 -17.76 -15.45 0.73
N ARG A 627 -17.26 -15.05 1.89
CA ARG A 627 -18.01 -14.28 2.90
C ARG A 627 -18.07 -12.78 2.59
N ARG A 628 -17.29 -12.31 1.61
CA ARG A 628 -17.42 -10.94 1.11
C ARG A 628 -18.85 -10.75 0.59
N THR A 629 -19.41 -9.58 0.83
CA THR A 629 -20.65 -9.13 0.20
C THR A 629 -20.24 -7.98 -0.69
N PRO A 630 -19.79 -8.25 -1.93
CA PRO A 630 -19.20 -7.25 -2.77
C PRO A 630 -20.22 -6.15 -3.01
N ARG A 631 -19.79 -4.91 -2.82
CA ARG A 631 -20.65 -3.79 -3.14
C ARG A 631 -20.72 -3.60 -4.65
N ALA A 632 -21.91 -3.70 -5.22
CA ALA A 632 -22.18 -3.15 -6.54
C ALA A 632 -21.80 -1.65 -6.52
N GLY A 633 -20.92 -1.21 -7.40
CA GLY A 633 -20.42 0.17 -7.39
C GLY A 633 -19.08 0.46 -6.68
N VAL A 634 -18.50 -0.39 -5.80
CA VAL A 634 -17.11 -0.21 -5.27
C VAL A 634 -16.12 -1.28 -5.75
N SER A 635 -15.07 -0.90 -6.49
CA SER A 635 -14.03 -1.86 -6.95
C SER A 635 -13.41 -2.56 -5.74
N THR A 636 -13.11 -3.86 -5.85
CA THR A 636 -12.36 -4.60 -4.81
C THR A 636 -10.87 -4.25 -4.77
N GLY A 637 -10.46 -3.18 -5.46
CA GLY A 637 -9.13 -2.59 -5.38
C GLY A 637 -8.10 -3.32 -6.23
N GLY A 638 -7.55 -2.56 -7.18
CA GLY A 638 -6.31 -2.71 -7.92
C GLY A 638 -6.08 -1.34 -8.52
#